data_AF-A0A6C0KGP4-F1
#
_entry.id   AF-A0A6C0KGP4-F1
#
_cell.length_a   1.000
_cell.length_b   1.000
_cell.length_c   1.000
_cell.angle_alpha   90.00
_cell.angle_beta   90.00
_cell.angle_gamma   90.00
#
_symmetry.space_group_name_H-M   'P 1'
#
loop_
_entity.id
_entity.type
_entity.pdbx_description
1 polymer ?
#
loop_
_entity_poly.entity_id
_entity_poly.type
_entity_poly.pdbx_seq_one_letter_code
_entity_poly.pdbx_strand_id
1 'polypeptide(L)'
;MSKKVNIIENLGDFIDDIDESETSSVESLEKMDEEIEEKNPWFANIPKNLDEFIEENGIVSFDSDCVRKKTNMSKSSNIYKFDHPDFNPKTLLNDITTHSPKLVALLNKIEELDQNDRKKYGKAFKHFIFSDVKSNSSGVKLLASALLAKNYNLGYTAEPVKEKMNTTKDSKTVDDNKKKEKKYKKIELLSENQLSNTAYNNFFLLTSIGVYDQNITVSLKKQILKLFNQRPENSYGELARIIIMDGGFKEGIDLFDIKYIHIFEPSVVAADQKQVIGRGTRTCGQKGLEFHPTKGWPLHVFVYDMDIPDKLQPSLFDSKSTFDLYLKSMNINVRLMNFAHELEKNAVYGSVDYELNQNIHSFAIPNLDDEEEDLPYGSEFIYGGVRKTKPRLIIRDEPPIVVNTTNIVKGTHLAHSQCVIENQVNQHMNFTELREHIRKNYSQFAWDAVKMENLCADKTKGGAANVLTYTPTQDFVRHYFTPQNDLKGMLLWHSVGTGKTCSAIAAATSSFEKLGYTILWVTRTTLKSDIWKNMFEQVCNEDIRDKIQNEGLVIPDDPKKRIRLVSKSWRIRPMSYKQFSNLVSKQNAFYKSLVKINGEVDPLHKTLLIIDEAHKLYGGGDLSSIERPDMDALHQALMNSYQISGKDSVKLLLMTATPITQDPMELIKLMNLCKSPEQQIASDFSVFSNLYLNEAGEFTEKGREQFLDAISGHISYLNREKDARQFAQPIVERITVPIVKNINDVETFDKKVMKNYFESDIHELKNQVEENTRLLENEFKEKNEIDSKSFDSFYDKCDHIENPKVEKACKKVVREHIKELVSQIKEDIVNIKNQVKTIKEEIKNKQLLQKSHLSGISENMKDRVEDYENYKRSLYYQLKNECSGTIKTDTPLKSLINSHPEMQAYDEKLTYYNNHIQDLQNTLKNDTANYKKRMIQLRELLKTDLNDLEKRVVKMTMKEEKRTVRKFIREKTKETTSAVANIQKIMKATQKNREKKYKKINKTIKKIKKLQQKENKEVERAEKKLRKTLRKTGEYTEEFKDQSIRDLKTTYSRMIDTELAQLDNRITAEELAKVEAKRAKQREKDEIRATKKAQKELEKLAKQQLRATKKAKPTNK
;
A
#
# COMPACT_ATOMS: atom_id res chain seq x y z
N MET A 1 1.54 19.87 -56.81
CA MET A 1 0.93 21.07 -57.42
C MET A 1 -0.49 21.19 -56.94
N SER A 2 -0.84 22.40 -56.49
CA SER A 2 -2.17 22.97 -56.18
C SER A 2 -3.05 22.29 -55.11
N LYS A 3 -3.55 23.15 -54.20
CA LYS A 3 -4.47 22.90 -53.07
C LYS A 3 -3.89 22.29 -51.80
N LYS A 4 -3.20 23.14 -51.02
CA LYS A 4 -3.34 23.28 -49.54
C LYS A 4 -2.38 24.36 -49.04
N VAL A 5 -2.63 25.60 -49.47
CA VAL A 5 -2.10 26.83 -48.87
C VAL A 5 -3.28 27.80 -48.92
N ASN A 6 -3.92 28.03 -47.77
CA ASN A 6 -4.81 29.16 -47.44
C ASN A 6 -5.67 28.82 -46.21
N ILE A 7 -5.06 28.85 -45.02
CA ILE A 7 -5.77 29.05 -43.73
C ILE A 7 -4.88 29.89 -42.79
N ILE A 8 -4.13 30.87 -43.31
CA ILE A 8 -3.29 31.77 -42.47
C ILE A 8 -3.67 33.26 -42.64
N GLU A 9 -4.56 33.62 -43.57
CA GLU A 9 -4.92 35.04 -43.80
C GLU A 9 -6.19 35.53 -43.08
N ASN A 10 -6.92 34.71 -42.32
CA ASN A 10 -8.18 35.13 -41.67
C ASN A 10 -8.14 35.25 -40.13
N LEU A 11 -6.97 35.48 -39.54
CA LEU A 11 -6.87 35.83 -38.10
C LEU A 11 -6.07 37.11 -37.83
N GLY A 12 -5.60 37.79 -38.88
CA GLY A 12 -4.92 39.09 -38.77
C GLY A 12 -5.90 40.27 -38.70
N ASP A 13 -7.05 40.18 -39.37
CA ASP A 13 -7.97 41.30 -39.54
C ASP A 13 -9.07 41.41 -38.46
N PHE A 14 -8.88 40.75 -37.30
CA PHE A 14 -9.80 40.85 -36.16
C PHE A 14 -9.17 41.52 -34.92
N ILE A 15 -7.95 42.07 -35.06
CA ILE A 15 -7.18 42.66 -33.95
C ILE A 15 -6.74 44.11 -34.22
N ASP A 16 -7.25 44.79 -35.26
CA ASP A 16 -6.93 46.21 -35.50
C ASP A 16 -8.14 47.17 -35.50
N ASP A 17 -9.35 46.71 -35.12
CA ASP A 17 -10.57 47.56 -35.06
C ASP A 17 -11.19 47.70 -33.65
N ILE A 18 -10.42 47.46 -32.58
CA ILE A 18 -10.89 47.73 -31.19
C ILE A 18 -9.84 48.54 -30.43
N ASP A 19 -9.41 49.66 -31.03
CA ASP A 19 -8.72 50.73 -30.31
C ASP A 19 -9.04 52.04 -31.05
N GLU A 20 -10.20 52.64 -30.72
CA GLU A 20 -10.58 54.07 -30.86
C GLU A 20 -12.10 54.26 -31.06
N SER A 21 -12.90 53.89 -30.05
CA SER A 21 -14.08 54.65 -29.62
C SER A 21 -14.65 54.02 -28.34
N GLU A 22 -15.32 54.83 -27.51
CA GLU A 22 -15.92 54.48 -26.21
C GLU A 22 -15.10 54.75 -24.94
N THR A 23 -14.48 55.92 -24.86
CA THR A 23 -14.44 56.67 -23.60
C THR A 23 -15.82 57.30 -23.34
N SER A 24 -16.78 56.54 -22.79
CA SER A 24 -17.89 57.04 -21.93
C SER A 24 -18.95 55.96 -21.57
N SER A 25 -18.57 54.78 -21.07
CA SER A 25 -19.57 53.84 -20.48
C SER A 25 -18.99 52.74 -19.57
N VAL A 26 -17.76 52.90 -19.06
CA VAL A 26 -17.04 51.84 -18.32
C VAL A 26 -17.67 51.52 -16.95
N GLU A 27 -18.36 52.47 -16.30
CA GLU A 27 -19.05 52.21 -15.02
C GLU A 27 -20.37 51.42 -15.16
N SER A 28 -21.00 51.42 -16.34
CA SER A 28 -22.23 50.65 -16.59
C SER A 28 -21.94 49.20 -17.00
N LEU A 29 -20.88 48.96 -17.76
CA LEU A 29 -20.46 47.61 -18.19
C LEU A 29 -19.88 46.79 -17.02
N GLU A 30 -19.09 47.39 -16.13
CA GLU A 30 -18.58 46.69 -14.93
C GLU A 30 -19.70 46.29 -13.96
N LYS A 31 -20.77 47.08 -13.84
CA LYS A 31 -21.95 46.73 -13.02
C LYS A 31 -22.79 45.61 -13.64
N MET A 32 -22.98 45.62 -14.97
CA MET A 32 -23.65 44.52 -15.67
C MET A 32 -22.86 43.21 -15.58
N ASP A 33 -21.55 43.25 -15.73
CA ASP A 33 -20.66 42.08 -15.62
C ASP A 33 -20.54 41.55 -14.18
N GLU A 34 -20.80 42.35 -13.14
CA GLU A 34 -20.88 41.89 -11.75
C GLU A 34 -22.25 41.23 -11.45
N GLU A 35 -23.36 41.76 -11.97
CA GLU A 35 -24.70 41.17 -11.82
C GLU A 35 -24.87 39.83 -12.58
N ILE A 36 -24.24 39.69 -13.74
CA ILE A 36 -24.24 38.44 -14.53
C ILE A 36 -23.45 37.34 -13.79
N GLU A 37 -22.39 37.71 -13.07
CA GLU A 37 -21.51 36.77 -12.38
C GLU A 37 -22.10 36.31 -11.04
N GLU A 38 -22.83 37.16 -10.31
CA GLU A 38 -23.60 36.76 -9.11
C GLU A 38 -24.77 35.81 -9.43
N LYS A 39 -25.33 35.87 -10.65
CA LYS A 39 -26.40 34.96 -11.13
C LYS A 39 -25.88 33.66 -11.75
N ASN A 40 -24.57 33.44 -11.81
CA ASN A 40 -24.01 32.22 -12.37
C ASN A 40 -24.31 31.00 -11.45
N PRO A 41 -24.92 29.91 -11.98
CA PRO A 41 -25.32 28.73 -11.22
C PRO A 41 -24.22 28.10 -10.37
N TRP A 42 -22.96 28.29 -10.76
CA TRP A 42 -21.80 27.79 -10.01
C TRP A 42 -21.71 28.38 -8.60
N PHE A 43 -22.02 29.68 -8.43
CA PHE A 43 -22.00 30.32 -7.11
C PHE A 43 -23.15 29.85 -6.19
N ALA A 44 -24.25 29.34 -6.77
CA ALA A 44 -25.38 28.79 -6.01
C ALA A 44 -25.05 27.45 -5.33
N ASN A 45 -24.05 26.73 -5.83
CA ASN A 45 -23.59 25.43 -5.30
C ASN A 45 -22.46 25.56 -4.27
N ILE A 46 -22.08 26.78 -3.88
CA ILE A 46 -21.06 27.00 -2.84
C ILE A 46 -21.64 26.59 -1.48
N PRO A 47 -20.93 25.76 -0.67
CA PRO A 47 -21.41 25.32 0.64
C PRO A 47 -21.77 26.51 1.55
N LYS A 48 -22.92 26.42 2.23
CA LYS A 48 -23.41 27.48 3.14
C LYS A 48 -22.53 27.68 4.37
N ASN A 49 -21.67 26.71 4.71
CA ASN A 49 -20.78 26.73 5.88
C ASN A 49 -19.32 27.00 5.47
N LEU A 50 -19.07 28.19 4.91
CA LEU A 50 -17.74 28.55 4.38
C LEU A 50 -16.65 28.72 5.46
N ASP A 51 -17.02 28.70 6.75
CA ASP A 51 -16.11 28.93 7.88
C ASP A 51 -15.25 27.70 8.22
N GLU A 52 -15.70 26.47 7.95
CA GLU A 52 -14.89 25.24 8.10
C GLU A 52 -13.81 25.08 7.02
N PHE A 53 -13.97 25.72 5.85
CA PHE A 53 -13.06 25.56 4.71
C PHE A 53 -11.83 26.48 4.74
N ILE A 54 -11.74 27.43 5.67
CA ILE A 54 -10.77 28.55 5.62
C ILE A 54 -9.64 28.42 6.66
N GLU A 55 -9.58 27.36 7.47
CA GLU A 55 -8.49 27.22 8.44
C GLU A 55 -7.11 27.10 7.75
N GLU A 56 -6.31 28.18 7.86
CA GLU A 56 -4.95 28.29 7.35
C GLU A 56 -3.98 27.44 8.20
N ASN A 57 -4.02 26.13 8.05
CA ASN A 57 -2.96 25.26 8.52
C ASN A 57 -2.11 24.85 7.30
N GLY A 58 -0.90 25.41 7.20
CA GLY A 58 0.07 24.96 6.19
C GLY A 58 0.27 23.44 6.32
N ILE A 59 0.13 22.72 5.21
CA ILE A 59 0.31 21.27 5.21
C ILE A 59 1.78 21.00 5.53
N VAL A 60 2.03 20.45 6.72
CA VAL A 60 3.32 19.83 7.07
C VAL A 60 3.62 18.84 5.96
N SER A 61 4.86 18.63 5.57
CA SER A 61 5.29 17.53 4.69
C SER A 61 6.49 16.85 5.32
N PHE A 62 6.78 15.61 4.94
CA PHE A 62 7.94 14.88 5.45
C PHE A 62 8.87 14.50 4.30
N ASP A 63 10.18 14.61 4.53
CA ASP A 63 11.21 14.10 3.62
C ASP A 63 11.37 12.59 3.81
N SER A 64 11.04 11.81 2.78
CA SER A 64 11.01 10.35 2.84
C SER A 64 12.37 9.73 3.16
N ASP A 65 13.45 10.26 2.59
CA ASP A 65 14.81 9.78 2.83
C ASP A 65 15.29 10.04 4.27
N CYS A 66 14.92 11.20 4.83
CA CYS A 66 15.16 11.54 6.23
C CYS A 66 14.41 10.58 7.15
N VAL A 67 13.09 10.41 6.95
CA VAL A 67 12.26 9.51 7.75
C VAL A 67 12.87 8.11 7.75
N ARG A 68 13.24 7.60 6.57
CA ARG A 68 13.81 6.27 6.41
C ARG A 68 15.12 6.06 7.18
N LYS A 69 16.03 7.03 7.16
CA LYS A 69 17.33 6.92 7.87
C LYS A 69 17.17 7.11 9.38
N LYS A 70 16.36 8.08 9.80
CA LYS A 70 16.17 8.43 11.21
C LYS A 70 15.42 7.34 11.95
N THR A 71 14.49 6.66 11.28
CA THR A 71 13.79 5.46 11.77
C THR A 71 14.75 4.38 12.30
N ASN A 72 15.94 4.25 11.71
CA ASN A 72 16.93 3.28 12.18
C ASN A 72 17.84 3.85 13.27
N MET A 73 18.17 5.14 13.20
CA MET A 73 19.04 5.82 14.17
C MET A 73 18.79 7.32 14.13
N SER A 74 18.42 7.89 15.27
CA SER A 74 18.05 9.30 15.40
C SER A 74 19.22 10.26 15.10
N LYS A 75 20.47 9.90 15.45
CA LYS A 75 21.65 10.74 15.22
C LYS A 75 22.84 9.94 14.70
N SER A 76 23.49 10.47 13.66
CA SER A 76 24.74 9.90 13.16
C SER A 76 25.94 10.46 13.95
N SER A 77 26.82 9.58 14.40
CA SER A 77 28.09 9.95 15.04
C SER A 77 29.17 8.95 14.64
N ASN A 78 30.42 9.41 14.59
CA ASN A 78 31.56 8.54 14.33
C ASN A 78 31.82 7.57 15.50
N ILE A 79 31.41 7.93 16.71
CA ILE A 79 31.56 7.09 17.90
C ILE A 79 30.74 5.79 17.84
N TYR A 80 29.76 5.71 16.92
CA TYR A 80 28.91 4.54 16.71
C TYR A 80 29.41 3.64 15.57
N LYS A 81 30.49 4.01 14.86
CA LYS A 81 30.97 3.29 13.67
C LYS A 81 32.16 2.41 14.04
N PHE A 82 32.00 1.10 14.00
CA PHE A 82 33.06 0.16 14.41
C PHE A 82 34.36 0.26 13.60
N ASP A 83 34.27 0.72 12.35
CA ASP A 83 35.43 0.92 11.47
C ASP A 83 36.06 2.32 11.58
N HIS A 84 35.63 3.12 12.56
CA HIS A 84 36.19 4.43 12.88
C HIS A 84 37.03 4.38 14.18
N PRO A 85 38.17 5.11 14.26
CA PRO A 85 38.99 5.14 15.47
C PRO A 85 38.26 5.56 16.75
N ASP A 86 37.28 6.46 16.63
CA ASP A 86 36.50 6.97 17.77
C ASP A 86 35.41 6.01 18.28
N PHE A 87 35.32 4.79 17.75
CA PHE A 87 34.27 3.83 18.12
C PHE A 87 34.26 3.55 19.62
N ASN A 88 33.11 3.77 20.26
CA ASN A 88 32.91 3.47 21.68
C ASN A 88 31.71 2.51 21.87
N PRO A 89 31.97 1.21 22.10
CA PRO A 89 30.93 0.22 22.33
C PRO A 89 29.99 0.54 23.50
N LYS A 90 30.52 1.05 24.61
CA LYS A 90 29.74 1.32 25.82
C LYS A 90 28.78 2.49 25.61
N THR A 91 29.26 3.56 24.98
CA THR A 91 28.43 4.71 24.62
C THR A 91 27.31 4.29 23.67
N LEU A 92 27.63 3.47 22.65
CA LEU A 92 26.61 2.94 21.74
C LEU A 92 25.51 2.16 22.49
N LEU A 93 25.86 1.23 23.37
CA LEU A 93 24.87 0.43 24.10
C LEU A 93 23.96 1.26 25.02
N ASN A 94 24.49 2.32 25.61
CA ASN A 94 23.69 3.23 26.43
C ASN A 94 22.71 4.04 25.54
N ASP A 95 23.21 4.59 24.44
CA ASP A 95 22.47 5.51 23.59
C ASP A 95 21.41 4.82 22.72
N ILE A 96 21.60 3.57 22.29
CA ILE A 96 20.62 2.86 21.44
C ILE A 96 19.23 2.74 22.09
N THR A 97 19.15 2.77 23.41
CA THR A 97 17.85 2.65 24.12
C THR A 97 16.89 3.80 23.83
N THR A 98 17.42 4.99 23.52
CA THR A 98 16.66 6.21 23.21
C THR A 98 16.78 6.60 21.73
N HIS A 99 17.91 6.29 21.09
CA HIS A 99 18.21 6.69 19.72
C HIS A 99 17.84 5.64 18.66
N SER A 100 17.71 4.36 19.06
CA SER A 100 17.34 3.24 18.19
C SER A 100 16.60 2.12 18.95
N PRO A 101 15.37 2.37 19.45
CA PRO A 101 14.59 1.35 20.18
C PRO A 101 14.42 0.03 19.39
N LYS A 102 14.31 0.14 18.07
CA LYS A 102 14.21 -0.99 17.15
C LYS A 102 15.44 -1.89 17.16
N LEU A 103 16.64 -1.31 17.28
CA LEU A 103 17.89 -2.08 17.40
C LEU A 103 17.93 -2.84 18.72
N VAL A 104 17.44 -2.24 19.81
CA VAL A 104 17.32 -2.94 21.10
C VAL A 104 16.36 -4.12 20.98
N ALA A 105 15.20 -3.94 20.35
CA ALA A 105 14.23 -5.01 20.14
C ALA A 105 14.82 -6.16 19.30
N LEU A 106 15.60 -5.85 18.26
CA LEU A 106 16.29 -6.85 17.45
C LEU A 106 17.29 -7.66 18.27
N LEU A 107 18.14 -6.99 19.06
CA LEU A 107 19.14 -7.67 19.90
C LEU A 107 18.47 -8.55 20.97
N ASN A 108 17.43 -8.03 21.63
CA ASN A 108 16.67 -8.78 22.63
C ASN A 108 15.99 -10.00 22.00
N LYS A 109 15.43 -9.87 20.79
CA LYS A 109 14.81 -11.01 20.10
C LYS A 109 15.82 -12.08 19.75
N ILE A 110 17.04 -11.72 19.32
CA ILE A 110 18.11 -12.70 19.08
C ILE A 110 18.46 -13.43 20.39
N GLU A 111 18.65 -12.69 21.49
CA GLU A 111 18.94 -13.28 22.81
C GLU A 111 17.82 -14.21 23.30
N GLU A 112 16.55 -13.83 23.10
CA GLU A 112 15.36 -14.64 23.43
C GLU A 112 15.34 -15.96 22.63
N LEU A 113 15.54 -15.88 21.31
CA LEU A 113 15.56 -17.04 20.42
C LEU A 113 16.70 -17.99 20.77
N ASP A 114 17.88 -17.45 21.05
CA ASP A 114 19.05 -18.22 21.47
C ASP A 114 18.80 -18.99 22.77
N GLN A 115 18.17 -18.34 23.75
CA GLN A 115 17.83 -18.99 25.02
C GLN A 115 16.83 -20.11 24.82
N ASN A 116 15.79 -19.89 24.01
CA ASN A 116 14.78 -20.89 23.70
C ASN A 116 15.37 -22.08 22.92
N ASP A 117 16.27 -21.83 21.97
CA ASP A 117 16.90 -22.87 21.18
C ASP A 117 17.89 -23.69 21.98
N ARG A 118 18.67 -23.07 22.87
CA ARG A 118 19.53 -23.80 23.80
C ARG A 118 18.72 -24.65 24.77
N LYS A 119 17.58 -24.16 25.26
CA LYS A 119 16.68 -24.94 26.13
C LYS A 119 16.07 -26.14 25.40
N LYS A 120 15.62 -25.96 24.15
CA LYS A 120 14.91 -26.99 23.40
C LYS A 120 15.82 -28.00 22.68
N TYR A 121 16.92 -27.53 22.10
CA TYR A 121 17.77 -28.33 21.21
C TYR A 121 19.22 -28.46 21.69
N GLY A 122 19.61 -27.78 22.78
CA GLY A 122 20.98 -27.77 23.29
C GLY A 122 21.98 -26.98 22.43
N LYS A 123 21.52 -26.26 21.40
CA LYS A 123 22.35 -25.55 20.41
C LYS A 123 21.68 -24.24 19.96
N ALA A 124 22.46 -23.33 19.39
CA ALA A 124 21.95 -22.14 18.71
C ALA A 124 21.77 -22.41 17.20
N PHE A 125 21.19 -21.47 16.47
CA PHE A 125 20.99 -21.57 15.02
C PHE A 125 21.45 -20.30 14.32
N LYS A 126 21.58 -20.34 13.00
CA LYS A 126 22.03 -19.17 12.23
C LYS A 126 20.94 -18.14 12.02
N HIS A 127 21.38 -16.89 11.98
CA HIS A 127 20.55 -15.72 11.69
C HIS A 127 21.04 -14.98 10.44
N PHE A 128 20.08 -14.51 9.64
CA PHE A 128 20.31 -13.56 8.57
C PHE A 128 19.65 -12.23 8.91
N ILE A 129 20.43 -11.14 8.96
CA ILE A 129 19.92 -9.79 9.23
C ILE A 129 20.04 -8.94 7.96
N PHE A 130 18.95 -8.30 7.56
CA PHE A 130 18.86 -7.46 6.38
C PHE A 130 18.45 -6.03 6.72
N SER A 131 19.11 -5.05 6.11
CA SER A 131 18.70 -3.64 6.11
C SER A 131 18.93 -3.06 4.71
N ASP A 132 17.87 -2.54 4.08
CA ASP A 132 17.95 -1.90 2.78
C ASP A 132 18.58 -0.49 2.84
N VAL A 133 18.68 0.11 4.04
CA VAL A 133 19.31 1.41 4.24
C VAL A 133 20.81 1.37 3.96
N LYS A 134 21.22 1.91 2.81
CA LYS A 134 22.62 2.11 2.43
C LYS A 134 23.21 3.36 3.10
N SER A 135 23.46 3.28 4.40
CA SER A 135 24.05 4.36 5.21
C SER A 135 25.20 3.87 6.09
N ASN A 136 26.24 4.70 6.23
CA ASN A 136 27.35 4.46 7.16
C ASN A 136 26.94 4.54 8.64
N SER A 137 25.81 5.14 8.97
CA SER A 137 25.39 5.38 10.37
C SER A 137 24.05 4.76 10.76
N SER A 138 23.24 4.36 9.78
CA SER A 138 21.84 3.94 10.01
C SER A 138 21.48 2.62 9.33
N GLY A 139 22.43 2.00 8.64
CA GLY A 139 22.25 0.73 7.94
C GLY A 139 22.99 -0.42 8.61
N VAL A 140 23.42 -1.38 7.81
CA VAL A 140 24.12 -2.60 8.27
C VAL A 140 25.39 -2.38 9.09
N LYS A 141 26.09 -1.25 8.92
CA LYS A 141 27.25 -0.91 9.76
C LYS A 141 26.85 -0.63 11.21
N LEU A 142 25.70 0.00 11.44
CA LEU A 142 25.17 0.21 12.77
C LEU A 142 24.85 -1.13 13.45
N LEU A 143 24.23 -2.05 12.70
CA LEU A 143 23.92 -3.40 13.18
C LEU A 143 25.21 -4.15 13.56
N ALA A 144 26.24 -4.07 12.71
CA ALA A 144 27.55 -4.65 13.00
C ALA A 144 28.22 -4.03 14.24
N SER A 145 28.18 -2.70 14.38
CA SER A 145 28.68 -2.02 15.58
C SER A 145 27.96 -2.48 16.85
N ALA A 146 26.65 -2.70 16.79
CA ALA A 146 25.85 -3.15 17.92
C ALA A 146 26.18 -4.59 18.33
N LEU A 147 26.36 -5.48 17.36
CA LEU A 147 26.83 -6.85 17.64
C LEU A 147 28.24 -6.85 18.25
N LEU A 148 29.17 -6.06 17.71
CA LEU A 148 30.51 -5.92 18.31
C LEU A 148 30.43 -5.42 19.76
N ALA A 149 29.52 -4.47 20.04
CA ALA A 149 29.33 -3.98 21.39
C ALA A 149 28.71 -5.02 22.35
N LYS A 150 27.97 -5.99 21.82
CA LYS A 150 27.44 -7.16 22.54
C LYS A 150 28.41 -8.35 22.56
N ASN A 151 29.71 -8.13 22.34
CA ASN A 151 30.77 -9.14 22.36
C ASN A 151 30.70 -10.22 21.26
N TYR A 152 30.02 -9.94 20.14
CA TYR A 152 30.19 -10.75 18.94
C TYR A 152 31.48 -10.36 18.21
N ASN A 153 32.05 -11.29 17.44
CA ASN A 153 33.29 -11.09 16.70
C ASN A 153 33.03 -11.04 15.19
N LEU A 154 33.57 -10.03 14.51
CA LEU A 154 33.51 -9.97 13.06
C LEU A 154 34.50 -10.99 12.47
N GLY A 155 34.03 -11.85 11.58
CA GLY A 155 34.82 -12.95 11.02
C GLY A 155 35.94 -12.54 10.05
N TYR A 156 36.19 -11.25 9.88
CA TYR A 156 37.31 -10.70 9.15
C TYR A 156 37.81 -9.43 9.83
N THR A 157 39.08 -9.08 9.61
CA THR A 157 39.72 -7.91 10.21
C THR A 157 40.59 -7.17 9.19
N ALA A 158 40.96 -5.93 9.50
CA ALA A 158 41.95 -5.17 8.76
C ALA A 158 42.83 -4.39 9.73
N GLU A 159 44.15 -4.57 9.63
CA GLU A 159 45.08 -3.86 10.51
C GLU A 159 45.16 -2.37 10.17
N PRO A 160 45.21 -1.46 11.16
CA PRO A 160 45.48 -0.05 10.91
C PRO A 160 46.89 0.16 10.35
N VAL A 161 47.05 1.11 9.44
CA VAL A 161 48.34 1.53 8.92
C VAL A 161 49.06 2.35 9.99
N LYS A 162 50.19 1.86 10.50
CA LYS A 162 51.05 2.61 11.42
C LYS A 162 51.78 3.71 10.64
N GLU A 163 51.24 4.92 10.60
CA GLU A 163 52.03 6.07 10.14
C GLU A 163 52.93 6.59 11.25
N LYS A 164 54.23 6.74 10.94
CA LYS A 164 55.21 7.43 11.78
C LYS A 164 54.74 8.88 11.97
N MET A 165 54.50 9.29 13.21
CA MET A 165 54.38 10.70 13.58
C MET A 165 55.64 11.43 13.10
N ASN A 166 55.54 12.18 12.01
CA ASN A 166 56.42 13.31 11.75
C ASN A 166 55.54 14.54 11.57
N THR A 167 55.58 15.35 12.61
CA THR A 167 55.21 16.76 12.64
C THR A 167 55.85 17.50 11.47
N THR A 168 55.04 18.16 10.65
CA THR A 168 55.19 19.59 10.33
C THR A 168 53.91 20.11 9.72
N LYS A 169 53.40 21.19 10.33
CA LYS A 169 52.30 22.01 9.86
C LYS A 169 52.72 22.78 8.59
N ASP A 170 51.69 23.26 7.90
CA ASP A 170 51.68 24.31 6.88
C ASP A 170 51.86 23.88 5.42
N SER A 171 50.71 23.68 4.77
CA SER A 171 50.42 24.39 3.52
C SER A 171 48.94 24.26 3.17
N LYS A 172 48.19 25.36 3.31
CA LYS A 172 46.86 25.55 2.72
C LYS A 172 47.03 25.77 1.21
N THR A 173 46.86 24.71 0.43
CA THR A 173 46.42 24.79 -0.97
C THR A 173 45.43 23.65 -1.20
N VAL A 174 44.19 24.03 -1.52
CA VAL A 174 43.10 23.11 -1.83
C VAL A 174 43.30 22.64 -3.26
N ASP A 175 43.77 21.41 -3.41
CA ASP A 175 43.88 20.70 -4.68
C ASP A 175 42.96 19.46 -4.56
N ASP A 176 41.81 19.50 -5.24
CA ASP A 176 40.66 18.59 -5.09
C ASP A 176 40.90 17.14 -5.62
N ASN A 177 42.16 16.73 -5.81
CA ASN A 177 42.52 15.43 -6.38
C ASN A 177 43.47 14.58 -5.52
N LYS A 178 43.56 14.81 -4.20
CA LYS A 178 44.25 13.87 -3.30
C LYS A 178 43.37 12.67 -2.97
N LYS A 179 43.77 11.48 -3.46
CA LYS A 179 43.29 10.16 -2.98
C LYS A 179 43.33 10.16 -1.44
N LYS A 180 42.19 9.91 -0.78
CA LYS A 180 42.13 9.71 0.68
C LYS A 180 43.21 8.70 1.10
N GLU A 181 44.05 9.09 2.06
CA GLU A 181 45.03 8.19 2.68
C GLU A 181 44.29 6.97 3.27
N LYS A 182 44.81 5.78 2.99
CA LYS A 182 44.21 4.52 3.47
C LYS A 182 44.58 4.30 4.93
N LYS A 183 43.60 4.31 5.83
CA LYS A 183 43.83 4.08 7.27
C LYS A 183 44.05 2.61 7.63
N TYR A 184 43.60 1.70 6.77
CA TYR A 184 43.65 0.26 7.01
C TYR A 184 44.38 -0.48 5.88
N LYS A 185 45.04 -1.58 6.24
CA LYS A 185 45.56 -2.59 5.32
C LYS A 185 44.42 -3.39 4.69
N LYS A 186 44.76 -4.38 3.86
CA LYS A 186 43.79 -5.25 3.19
C LYS A 186 42.96 -6.04 4.22
N ILE A 187 41.66 -6.20 3.95
CA ILE A 187 40.80 -7.08 4.76
C ILE A 187 41.23 -8.54 4.60
N GLU A 188 41.37 -9.25 5.73
CA GLU A 188 41.72 -10.66 5.81
C GLU A 188 40.66 -11.42 6.62
N LEU A 189 40.25 -12.60 6.10
CA LEU A 189 39.30 -13.49 6.74
C LEU A 189 39.99 -14.24 7.88
N LEU A 190 39.31 -14.40 9.03
CA LEU A 190 39.82 -15.22 10.13
C LEU A 190 39.84 -16.71 9.74
N SER A 191 40.84 -17.43 10.23
CA SER A 191 40.93 -18.89 10.05
C SER A 191 39.86 -19.63 10.86
N GLU A 192 39.53 -20.85 10.45
CA GLU A 192 38.56 -21.70 11.16
C GLU A 192 38.94 -21.88 12.64
N ASN A 193 40.22 -22.15 12.93
CA ASN A 193 40.72 -22.27 14.30
C ASN A 193 40.48 -20.99 15.15
N GLN A 194 40.64 -19.81 14.54
CA GLN A 194 40.36 -18.55 15.25
C GLN A 194 38.87 -18.37 15.51
N LEU A 195 38.01 -18.76 14.57
CA LEU A 195 36.57 -18.69 14.72
C LEU A 195 36.06 -19.70 15.77
N SER A 196 36.61 -20.90 15.80
CA SER A 196 36.26 -21.92 16.79
C SER A 196 36.53 -21.50 18.23
N ASN A 197 37.52 -20.63 18.47
CA ASN A 197 37.79 -20.10 19.82
C ASN A 197 36.63 -19.25 20.37
N THR A 198 35.83 -18.68 19.48
CA THR A 198 34.66 -17.83 19.80
C THR A 198 33.39 -18.45 19.23
N ALA A 199 33.26 -19.77 19.37
CA ALA A 199 32.15 -20.53 18.80
C ALA A 199 30.77 -19.92 19.14
N TYR A 200 29.88 -19.91 18.15
CA TYR A 200 28.55 -19.26 18.16
C TYR A 200 28.53 -17.73 18.26
N ASN A 201 29.66 -17.07 18.54
CA ASN A 201 29.73 -15.62 18.75
C ASN A 201 30.33 -14.86 17.55
N ASN A 202 30.46 -15.50 16.39
CA ASN A 202 31.02 -14.86 15.20
C ASN A 202 29.94 -14.44 14.20
N PHE A 203 30.18 -13.34 13.49
CA PHE A 203 29.30 -12.86 12.42
C PHE A 203 30.06 -12.34 11.20
N PHE A 204 29.37 -12.29 10.06
CA PHE A 204 29.86 -11.67 8.83
C PHE A 204 29.03 -10.46 8.44
N LEU A 205 29.68 -9.46 7.85
CA LEU A 205 29.04 -8.29 7.26
C LEU A 205 29.36 -8.25 5.77
N LEU A 206 28.32 -8.26 4.92
CA LEU A 206 28.40 -7.99 3.49
C LEU A 206 27.67 -6.68 3.18
N THR A 207 28.41 -5.64 2.79
CA THR A 207 27.84 -4.34 2.41
C THR A 207 28.43 -3.78 1.11
N SER A 208 27.58 -3.10 0.36
CA SER A 208 27.94 -2.33 -0.84
C SER A 208 28.75 -1.07 -0.52
N ILE A 209 28.75 -0.62 0.74
CA ILE A 209 29.51 0.51 1.23
C ILE A 209 30.88 0.02 1.74
N GLY A 210 31.93 0.81 1.57
CA GLY A 210 33.27 0.42 2.02
C GLY A 210 33.34 0.18 3.53
N VAL A 211 33.99 -0.89 3.96
CA VAL A 211 34.32 -1.25 5.36
C VAL A 211 35.83 -1.14 5.51
N TYR A 212 36.34 -0.53 6.59
CA TYR A 212 37.78 -0.28 6.74
C TYR A 212 38.38 0.44 5.51
N ASP A 213 37.70 1.50 5.05
CA ASP A 213 38.03 2.31 3.86
C ASP A 213 38.11 1.55 2.52
N GLN A 214 37.60 0.31 2.43
CA GLN A 214 37.65 -0.50 1.20
C GLN A 214 36.37 -1.30 0.96
N ASN A 215 36.03 -1.56 -0.31
CA ASN A 215 34.88 -2.39 -0.66
C ASN A 215 35.22 -3.88 -0.51
N ILE A 216 34.21 -4.69 -0.18
CA ILE A 216 34.35 -6.14 -0.11
C ILE A 216 34.65 -6.70 -1.50
N THR A 217 35.79 -7.37 -1.64
CA THR A 217 36.20 -7.96 -2.92
C THR A 217 35.37 -9.20 -3.26
N VAL A 218 35.27 -9.52 -4.56
CA VAL A 218 34.57 -10.74 -5.03
C VAL A 218 35.22 -12.01 -4.45
N SER A 219 36.55 -12.02 -4.27
CA SER A 219 37.26 -13.14 -3.65
C SER A 219 36.85 -13.32 -2.19
N LEU A 220 36.84 -12.25 -1.41
CA LEU A 220 36.46 -12.28 0.00
C LEU A 220 35.00 -12.70 0.17
N LYS A 221 34.08 -12.16 -0.66
CA LYS A 221 32.66 -12.58 -0.68
C LYS A 221 32.53 -14.09 -0.85
N LYS A 222 33.26 -14.69 -1.80
CA LYS A 222 33.21 -16.14 -2.05
C LYS A 222 33.72 -16.95 -0.85
N GLN A 223 34.78 -16.48 -0.18
CA GLN A 223 35.33 -17.15 1.00
C GLN A 223 34.36 -17.09 2.19
N ILE A 224 33.76 -15.92 2.45
CA ILE A 224 32.75 -15.73 3.49
C ILE A 224 31.57 -16.68 3.27
N LEU A 225 31.01 -16.72 2.06
CA LEU A 225 29.87 -17.58 1.76
C LEU A 225 30.21 -19.06 1.81
N LYS A 226 31.43 -19.45 1.41
CA LYS A 226 31.90 -20.84 1.53
C LYS A 226 31.93 -21.28 2.99
N LEU A 227 32.49 -20.46 3.89
CA LEU A 227 32.58 -20.77 5.31
C LEU A 227 31.20 -20.75 5.98
N PHE A 228 30.37 -19.74 5.70
CA PHE A 228 29.04 -19.65 6.30
C PHE A 228 28.12 -20.82 5.92
N ASN A 229 28.21 -21.30 4.68
CA ASN A 229 27.40 -22.40 4.14
C ASN A 229 28.04 -23.79 4.30
N GLN A 230 29.16 -23.89 5.03
CA GLN A 230 29.88 -25.14 5.23
C GLN A 230 29.05 -26.14 6.05
N ARG A 231 29.11 -27.42 5.65
CA ARG A 231 28.39 -28.53 6.28
C ARG A 231 29.33 -29.74 6.44
N PRO A 232 29.28 -30.45 7.58
CA PRO A 232 28.43 -30.19 8.75
C PRO A 232 28.98 -29.11 9.70
N GLU A 233 30.21 -28.63 9.49
CA GLU A 233 31.01 -27.89 10.49
C GLU A 233 30.41 -26.54 10.93
N ASN A 234 29.54 -25.96 10.11
CA ASN A 234 28.82 -24.74 10.46
C ASN A 234 27.33 -24.90 10.23
N SER A 235 26.69 -26.06 10.34
CA SER A 235 25.23 -26.15 10.10
C SER A 235 24.41 -25.39 11.16
N TYR A 236 24.91 -25.26 12.39
CA TYR A 236 24.21 -24.58 13.49
C TYR A 236 24.87 -23.25 13.90
N GLY A 237 25.88 -22.81 13.16
CA GLY A 237 26.52 -21.51 13.36
C GLY A 237 27.70 -21.50 14.34
N GLU A 238 28.30 -22.67 14.61
CA GLU A 238 29.49 -22.83 15.45
C GLU A 238 30.62 -21.90 15.01
N LEU A 239 30.96 -21.88 13.71
CA LEU A 239 32.02 -21.04 13.18
C LEU A 239 31.54 -19.62 12.91
N ALA A 240 30.34 -19.44 12.35
CA ALA A 240 29.74 -18.14 12.08
C ALA A 240 28.22 -18.25 12.12
N ARG A 241 27.61 -17.55 13.08
CA ARG A 241 26.19 -17.67 13.38
C ARG A 241 25.35 -16.62 12.69
N ILE A 242 25.84 -15.39 12.57
CA ILE A 242 25.06 -14.27 12.04
C ILE A 242 25.69 -13.78 10.73
N ILE A 243 24.87 -13.48 9.73
CA ILE A 243 25.31 -12.72 8.55
C ILE A 243 24.41 -11.50 8.35
N ILE A 244 25.02 -10.34 8.14
CA ILE A 244 24.33 -9.06 7.91
C ILE A 244 24.53 -8.64 6.45
N MET A 245 23.46 -8.27 5.75
CA MET A 245 23.52 -7.80 4.36
C MET A 245 22.71 -6.54 4.11
N ASP A 246 23.21 -5.70 3.20
CA ASP A 246 22.46 -4.53 2.70
C ASP A 246 21.74 -4.79 1.37
N GLY A 247 20.96 -3.81 0.90
CA GLY A 247 20.27 -3.87 -0.39
C GLY A 247 21.16 -4.12 -1.61
N GLY A 248 22.49 -3.99 -1.52
CA GLY A 248 23.42 -4.38 -2.59
C GLY A 248 23.57 -5.90 -2.75
N PHE A 249 23.13 -6.66 -1.75
CA PHE A 249 23.26 -8.11 -1.65
C PHE A 249 21.90 -8.83 -1.55
N LYS A 250 20.80 -8.13 -1.87
CA LYS A 250 19.45 -8.72 -1.97
C LYS A 250 19.30 -9.75 -3.11
N GLU A 251 20.31 -9.88 -3.97
CA GLU A 251 20.38 -10.82 -5.10
C GLU A 251 21.75 -11.52 -5.20
N GLY A 252 21.79 -12.68 -5.87
CA GLY A 252 23.04 -13.38 -6.22
C GLY A 252 23.83 -13.91 -5.02
N ILE A 253 23.12 -14.30 -3.95
CA ILE A 253 23.63 -14.99 -2.76
C ILE A 253 22.63 -16.07 -2.36
N ASP A 254 23.17 -17.19 -1.84
CA ASP A 254 22.44 -18.30 -1.23
C ASP A 254 22.94 -18.49 0.20
N LEU A 255 22.02 -18.60 1.16
CA LEU A 255 22.30 -18.84 2.57
C LEU A 255 21.71 -20.19 2.98
N PHE A 256 22.54 -21.05 3.57
CA PHE A 256 22.16 -22.40 3.98
C PHE A 256 22.10 -22.56 5.49
N ASP A 257 21.18 -23.40 5.94
CA ASP A 257 20.96 -23.76 7.35
C ASP A 257 20.68 -22.53 8.24
N ILE A 258 19.93 -21.56 7.72
CA ILE A 258 19.41 -20.42 8.49
C ILE A 258 18.01 -20.73 9.00
N LYS A 259 17.77 -20.43 10.28
CA LYS A 259 16.47 -20.62 10.93
C LYS A 259 15.72 -19.30 11.13
N TYR A 260 16.47 -18.20 11.22
CA TYR A 260 15.95 -16.87 11.54
C TYR A 260 16.37 -15.84 10.49
N ILE A 261 15.40 -15.05 10.03
CA ILE A 261 15.62 -13.85 9.22
C ILE A 261 15.11 -12.64 10.00
N HIS A 262 15.91 -11.59 10.07
CA HIS A 262 15.54 -10.31 10.68
C HIS A 262 15.58 -9.23 9.59
N ILE A 263 14.43 -8.68 9.23
CA ILE A 263 14.29 -7.57 8.28
C ILE A 263 14.16 -6.30 9.12
N PHE A 264 15.22 -5.51 9.18
CA PHE A 264 15.32 -4.40 10.13
C PHE A 264 14.38 -3.24 9.81
N GLU A 265 13.96 -3.08 8.56
CA GLU A 265 12.89 -2.15 8.18
C GLU A 265 12.00 -2.77 7.08
N PRO A 266 10.68 -2.51 7.07
CA PRO A 266 9.79 -3.07 6.07
C PRO A 266 10.18 -2.59 4.65
N SER A 267 10.08 -3.49 3.68
CA SER A 267 10.30 -3.15 2.27
C SER A 267 9.11 -2.39 1.71
N VAL A 268 9.39 -1.38 0.87
CA VAL A 268 8.35 -0.61 0.14
C VAL A 268 7.64 -1.50 -0.88
N VAL A 269 8.41 -2.33 -1.56
CA VAL A 269 7.94 -3.22 -2.61
C VAL A 269 7.96 -4.66 -2.08
N ALA A 270 6.84 -5.36 -2.20
CA ALA A 270 6.73 -6.77 -1.80
C ALA A 270 7.75 -7.67 -2.53
N ALA A 271 8.12 -7.33 -3.78
CA ALA A 271 9.16 -8.01 -4.53
C ALA A 271 10.53 -7.98 -3.84
N ASP A 272 10.94 -6.83 -3.27
CA ASP A 272 12.21 -6.72 -2.55
C ASP A 272 12.21 -7.62 -1.31
N GLN A 273 11.10 -7.65 -0.55
CA GLN A 273 10.96 -8.55 0.59
C GLN A 273 11.05 -10.03 0.18
N LYS A 274 10.36 -10.42 -0.91
CA LYS A 274 10.45 -11.79 -1.47
C LYS A 274 11.89 -12.12 -1.86
N GLN A 275 12.63 -11.20 -2.47
CA GLN A 275 14.03 -11.42 -2.85
C GLN A 275 14.96 -11.57 -1.64
N VAL A 276 14.71 -10.86 -0.54
CA VAL A 276 15.46 -10.99 0.72
C VAL A 276 15.19 -12.33 1.39
N ILE A 277 13.91 -12.70 1.58
CA ILE A 277 13.55 -14.00 2.15
C ILE A 277 14.05 -15.15 1.25
N GLY A 278 14.01 -14.94 -0.07
CA GLY A 278 14.55 -15.82 -1.11
C GLY A 278 16.05 -16.16 -0.98
N ARG A 279 16.81 -15.42 -0.16
CA ARG A 279 18.20 -15.79 0.17
C ARG A 279 18.27 -17.06 1.03
N GLY A 280 17.26 -17.29 1.87
CA GLY A 280 17.13 -18.44 2.78
C GLY A 280 16.25 -19.58 2.27
N THR A 281 15.32 -19.31 1.36
CA THR A 281 14.39 -20.32 0.82
C THR A 281 14.89 -20.93 -0.48
N ARG A 282 16.11 -21.47 -0.47
CA ARG A 282 16.68 -22.19 -1.62
C ARG A 282 16.34 -23.67 -1.57
N THR A 283 16.27 -24.30 -2.74
CA THR A 283 15.99 -25.73 -2.90
C THR A 283 16.98 -26.55 -2.08
N CYS A 284 16.47 -27.32 -1.13
CA CYS A 284 17.25 -28.10 -0.16
C CYS A 284 18.29 -27.27 0.64
N GLY A 285 18.07 -25.96 0.74
CA GLY A 285 18.96 -25.01 1.39
C GLY A 285 19.03 -25.19 2.91
N GLN A 286 18.02 -25.82 3.53
CA GLN A 286 17.94 -26.05 4.97
C GLN A 286 18.16 -27.52 5.37
N LYS A 287 18.69 -28.35 4.46
CA LYS A 287 18.84 -29.81 4.71
C LYS A 287 19.78 -30.17 5.87
N GLY A 288 20.62 -29.24 6.35
CA GLY A 288 21.43 -29.44 7.55
C GLY A 288 20.62 -29.31 8.85
N LEU A 289 19.40 -28.79 8.77
CA LEU A 289 18.44 -28.70 9.87
C LEU A 289 17.46 -29.88 9.84
N GLU A 290 16.89 -30.19 11.01
CA GLU A 290 15.89 -31.25 11.15
C GLU A 290 14.60 -30.93 10.36
N PHE A 291 14.10 -31.92 9.61
CA PHE A 291 12.88 -31.79 8.82
C PHE A 291 11.65 -32.14 9.67
N HIS A 292 10.73 -31.19 9.84
CA HIS A 292 9.50 -31.42 10.58
C HIS A 292 8.50 -32.23 9.73
N PRO A 293 7.89 -33.31 10.24
CA PRO A 293 7.02 -34.19 9.45
C PRO A 293 5.79 -33.48 8.87
N THR A 294 5.24 -32.48 9.57
CA THR A 294 4.07 -31.71 9.11
C THR A 294 4.38 -30.30 8.60
N LYS A 295 5.53 -29.72 8.95
CA LYS A 295 5.87 -28.30 8.71
C LYS A 295 7.08 -28.12 7.79
N GLY A 296 7.82 -29.19 7.47
CA GLY A 296 9.06 -29.12 6.72
C GLY A 296 10.14 -28.36 7.50
N TRP A 297 10.84 -27.44 6.84
CA TRP A 297 11.77 -26.53 7.54
C TRP A 297 11.12 -25.18 7.80
N PRO A 298 10.65 -24.87 9.02
CA PRO A 298 10.15 -23.54 9.33
C PRO A 298 11.30 -22.51 9.29
N LEU A 299 11.03 -21.37 8.66
CA LEU A 299 11.94 -20.23 8.58
C LEU A 299 11.26 -19.02 9.21
N HIS A 300 11.70 -18.61 10.40
CA HIS A 300 11.04 -17.53 11.11
C HIS A 300 11.58 -16.17 10.61
N VAL A 301 10.70 -15.32 10.11
CA VAL A 301 11.03 -14.02 9.53
C VAL A 301 10.44 -12.92 10.40
N PHE A 302 11.28 -12.14 11.06
CA PHE A 302 10.88 -11.03 11.90
C PHE A 302 11.06 -9.71 11.14
N VAL A 303 9.97 -8.96 10.95
CA VAL A 303 9.98 -7.64 10.31
C VAL A 303 9.79 -6.58 11.39
N TYR A 304 10.79 -5.70 11.55
CA TYR A 304 10.79 -4.70 12.61
C TYR A 304 10.26 -3.35 12.09
N ASP A 305 9.24 -2.81 12.74
CA ASP A 305 8.70 -1.48 12.49
C ASP A 305 8.51 -0.73 13.82
N MET A 306 8.36 0.59 13.74
CA MET A 306 8.07 1.40 14.93
C MET A 306 6.66 1.95 14.91
N ASP A 307 5.96 1.70 16.00
CA ASP A 307 4.60 2.14 16.24
C ASP A 307 4.60 3.57 16.80
N ILE A 308 3.63 4.36 16.34
CA ILE A 308 3.42 5.75 16.75
C ILE A 308 2.16 5.78 17.63
N PRO A 309 2.30 6.02 18.95
CA PRO A 309 1.16 6.12 19.85
C PRO A 309 0.13 7.15 19.37
N ASP A 310 -1.16 6.86 19.57
CA ASP A 310 -2.29 7.67 19.06
C ASP A 310 -2.14 9.16 19.34
N LYS A 311 -1.71 9.53 20.56
CA LYS A 311 -1.48 10.94 20.96
C LYS A 311 -0.45 11.68 20.09
N LEU A 312 0.49 10.96 19.46
CA LEU A 312 1.57 11.53 18.66
C LEU A 312 1.27 11.50 17.15
N GLN A 313 0.31 10.68 16.69
CA GLN A 313 -0.02 10.52 15.27
C GLN A 313 -0.37 11.84 14.56
N PRO A 314 -1.14 12.79 15.16
CA PRO A 314 -1.44 14.08 14.52
C PRO A 314 -0.21 14.93 14.21
N SER A 315 0.87 14.73 14.97
CA SER A 315 2.14 15.44 14.72
C SER A 315 2.99 14.81 13.61
N LEU A 316 2.61 13.61 13.15
CA LEU A 316 3.32 12.76 12.20
C LEU A 316 2.35 12.23 11.11
N PHE A 317 1.55 13.11 10.50
CA PHE A 317 0.70 12.76 9.34
C PHE A 317 -0.40 11.72 9.61
N ASP A 318 -0.91 11.67 10.86
CA ASP A 318 -1.87 10.66 11.31
C ASP A 318 -1.39 9.24 10.98
N SER A 319 -0.08 9.02 11.07
CA SER A 319 0.56 7.77 10.67
C SER A 319 0.61 6.83 11.86
N LYS A 320 0.19 5.58 11.66
CA LYS A 320 0.21 4.56 12.74
C LYS A 320 1.62 4.07 13.03
N SER A 321 2.47 4.01 12.02
CA SER A 321 3.86 3.57 12.16
C SER A 321 4.82 4.49 11.40
N THR A 322 6.11 4.37 11.68
CA THR A 322 7.13 5.10 10.91
C THR A 322 7.22 4.67 9.46
N PHE A 323 6.90 3.41 9.16
CA PHE A 323 6.77 2.95 7.78
C PHE A 323 5.55 3.56 7.09
N ASP A 324 4.40 3.69 7.77
CA ASP A 324 3.23 4.39 7.25
C ASP A 324 3.54 5.87 6.98
N LEU A 325 4.22 6.55 7.90
CA LEU A 325 4.71 7.92 7.71
C LEU A 325 5.61 8.03 6.48
N TYR A 326 6.53 7.08 6.32
CA TYR A 326 7.40 7.01 5.15
C TYR A 326 6.60 6.80 3.87
N LEU A 327 5.62 5.88 3.81
CA LEU A 327 4.78 5.67 2.62
C LEU A 327 3.95 6.92 2.27
N LYS A 328 3.32 7.55 3.26
CA LYS A 328 2.56 8.80 3.04
C LYS A 328 3.44 9.93 2.53
N SER A 329 4.69 10.01 3.00
CA SER A 329 5.68 10.99 2.50
C SER A 329 6.10 10.74 1.04
N MET A 330 5.89 9.53 0.51
CA MET A 330 6.32 9.14 -0.84
C MET A 330 5.31 9.52 -1.94
N ASN A 331 4.22 10.24 -1.63
CA ASN A 331 3.17 10.66 -2.57
C ASN A 331 2.71 9.52 -3.52
N ILE A 332 2.53 8.32 -2.96
CA ILE A 332 2.24 7.09 -3.71
C ILE A 332 0.78 7.11 -4.19
N ASN A 333 0.57 6.80 -5.48
CA ASN A 333 -0.74 6.72 -6.09
C ASN A 333 -1.44 5.39 -5.72
N VAL A 334 -2.45 5.43 -4.86
CA VAL A 334 -3.23 4.26 -4.39
C VAL A 334 -3.83 3.48 -5.56
N ARG A 335 -4.30 4.16 -6.61
CA ARG A 335 -4.85 3.54 -7.82
C ARG A 335 -3.83 2.65 -8.53
N LEU A 336 -2.56 3.08 -8.54
CA LEU A 336 -1.46 2.31 -9.16
C LEU A 336 -1.13 1.05 -8.35
N MET A 337 -1.27 1.10 -7.01
CA MET A 337 -1.07 -0.07 -6.15
C MET A 337 -2.17 -1.13 -6.33
N ASN A 338 -3.44 -0.71 -6.38
CA ASN A 338 -4.56 -1.61 -6.69
C ASN A 338 -4.36 -2.27 -8.06
N PHE A 339 -3.98 -1.47 -9.06
CA PHE A 339 -3.67 -1.98 -10.39
C PHE A 339 -2.53 -3.01 -10.37
N ALA A 340 -1.43 -2.76 -9.64
CA ALA A 340 -0.32 -3.71 -9.57
C ALA A 340 -0.76 -5.09 -9.03
N HIS A 341 -1.62 -5.10 -8.01
CA HIS A 341 -2.15 -6.33 -7.44
C HIS A 341 -3.05 -7.09 -8.43
N GLU A 342 -4.00 -6.38 -9.04
CA GLU A 342 -4.91 -6.98 -10.03
C GLU A 342 -4.17 -7.44 -11.29
N LEU A 343 -3.13 -6.73 -11.71
CA LEU A 343 -2.27 -7.13 -12.83
C LEU A 343 -1.53 -8.45 -12.54
N GLU A 344 -0.93 -8.59 -11.35
CA GLU A 344 -0.26 -9.83 -10.94
C GLU A 344 -1.24 -11.02 -10.94
N LYS A 345 -2.41 -10.84 -10.31
CA LYS A 345 -3.45 -11.87 -10.25
C LYS A 345 -3.93 -12.32 -11.64
N ASN A 346 -4.23 -11.37 -12.52
CA ASN A 346 -4.71 -11.69 -13.87
C ASN A 346 -3.63 -12.30 -14.75
N ALA A 347 -2.37 -11.85 -14.64
CA ALA A 347 -1.25 -12.44 -15.38
C ALA A 347 -0.93 -13.87 -14.92
N VAL A 348 -1.04 -14.18 -13.62
CA VAL A 348 -0.92 -15.55 -13.10
C VAL A 348 -2.06 -16.43 -13.62
N TYR A 349 -3.31 -15.97 -13.54
CA TYR A 349 -4.46 -16.71 -14.06
C TYR A 349 -4.39 -16.93 -15.59
N GLY A 350 -3.83 -15.96 -16.31
CA GLY A 350 -3.59 -15.99 -17.74
C GLY A 350 -2.42 -16.89 -18.20
N SER A 351 -1.65 -17.45 -17.27
CA SER A 351 -0.49 -18.28 -17.60
C SER A 351 -0.89 -19.59 -18.30
N VAL A 352 -0.07 -20.02 -19.26
CA VAL A 352 -0.34 -21.17 -20.12
C VAL A 352 -0.39 -22.50 -19.35
N ASP A 353 0.40 -22.60 -18.28
CA ASP A 353 0.55 -23.79 -17.45
C ASP A 353 -0.22 -23.68 -16.12
N TYR A 354 -1.13 -22.70 -16.00
CA TYR A 354 -1.94 -22.48 -14.80
C TYR A 354 -2.62 -23.77 -14.30
N GLU A 355 -3.28 -24.51 -15.20
CA GLU A 355 -4.01 -25.72 -14.85
C GLU A 355 -3.10 -26.90 -14.52
N LEU A 356 -1.95 -27.01 -15.21
CA LEU A 356 -0.95 -28.05 -14.98
C LEU A 356 -0.27 -27.90 -13.61
N ASN A 357 -0.16 -26.66 -13.11
CA ASN A 357 0.53 -26.33 -11.88
C ASN A 357 -0.42 -26.21 -10.65
N GLN A 358 -1.74 -26.44 -10.79
CA GLN A 358 -2.71 -26.26 -9.69
C GLN A 358 -2.37 -27.06 -8.43
N ASN A 359 -1.94 -28.32 -8.58
CA ASN A 359 -1.65 -29.19 -7.44
C ASN A 359 -0.46 -28.70 -6.61
N ILE A 360 0.55 -28.08 -7.24
CA ILE A 360 1.70 -27.53 -6.53
C ILE A 360 1.42 -26.13 -5.96
N HIS A 361 0.56 -25.33 -6.59
CA HIS A 361 0.18 -24.00 -6.09
C HIS A 361 -0.85 -24.03 -4.96
N SER A 362 -1.70 -25.06 -4.92
CA SER A 362 -2.72 -25.26 -3.87
C SER A 362 -2.16 -25.87 -2.58
N PHE A 363 -0.90 -26.35 -2.60
CA PHE A 363 -0.22 -26.81 -1.40
C PHE A 363 -0.04 -25.66 -0.39
N ALA A 364 -0.57 -25.83 0.82
CA ALA A 364 -0.40 -24.92 1.94
C ALA A 364 -0.34 -25.73 3.24
N ILE A 365 0.58 -25.39 4.13
CA ILE A 365 0.60 -25.92 5.50
C ILE A 365 -0.48 -25.17 6.31
N PRO A 366 -1.29 -25.84 7.14
CA PRO A 366 -2.26 -25.24 8.06
C PRO A 366 -1.55 -24.28 9.03
N ASN A 367 -2.27 -23.25 9.48
CA ASN A 367 -1.68 -22.24 10.35
C ASN A 367 -1.45 -22.80 11.77
N LEU A 368 -0.52 -22.16 12.50
CA LEU A 368 -0.12 -22.52 13.86
C LEU A 368 -1.21 -22.32 14.93
N ASP A 369 -2.29 -21.60 14.60
CA ASP A 369 -3.41 -21.30 15.52
C ASP A 369 -4.48 -22.41 15.53
N ASP A 370 -4.37 -23.40 14.64
CA ASP A 370 -5.17 -24.61 14.71
C ASP A 370 -4.53 -25.52 15.78
N GLU A 371 -5.26 -25.73 16.87
CA GLU A 371 -4.82 -26.44 18.09
C GLU A 371 -3.98 -27.69 17.78
N GLU A 372 -2.94 -27.94 18.59
CA GLU A 372 -2.15 -29.17 18.59
C GLU A 372 -3.06 -30.38 18.86
N GLU A 373 -3.72 -30.92 17.83
CA GLU A 373 -4.22 -32.28 17.88
C GLU A 373 -3.02 -33.22 17.74
N ASP A 374 -2.59 -33.79 18.86
CA ASP A 374 -1.68 -34.93 18.93
C ASP A 374 -2.23 -36.06 18.04
N LEU A 375 -1.65 -36.21 16.84
CA LEU A 375 -2.00 -37.30 15.95
C LEU A 375 -1.25 -38.59 16.34
N PRO A 376 -1.94 -39.74 16.38
CA PRO A 376 -1.32 -41.02 16.75
C PRO A 376 -0.20 -41.43 15.79
N TYR A 377 0.81 -42.11 16.34
CA TYR A 377 2.01 -42.57 15.67
C TYR A 377 1.69 -43.36 14.38
N GLY A 378 2.00 -42.78 13.22
CA GLY A 378 1.89 -43.44 11.91
C GLY A 378 0.82 -42.94 10.94
N SER A 379 0.11 -41.84 11.21
CA SER A 379 -0.87 -41.27 10.26
C SER A 379 -0.24 -40.37 9.18
N GLU A 380 -0.48 -40.69 7.90
CA GLU A 380 -0.01 -39.93 6.73
C GLU A 380 -0.89 -38.69 6.43
N PHE A 381 -0.29 -37.51 6.29
CA PHE A 381 -1.00 -36.27 5.93
C PHE A 381 -0.86 -35.98 4.42
N ILE A 382 -1.98 -35.93 3.69
CA ILE A 382 -2.02 -35.58 2.25
C ILE A 382 -2.61 -34.17 2.10
N TYR A 383 -1.87 -33.27 1.45
CA TYR A 383 -2.37 -31.93 1.10
C TYR A 383 -2.82 -31.91 -0.36
N GLY A 384 -3.99 -31.31 -0.62
CA GLY A 384 -4.41 -30.95 -1.97
C GLY A 384 -4.96 -32.12 -2.79
N GLY A 385 -6.28 -32.25 -2.76
CA GLY A 385 -7.08 -32.68 -3.90
C GLY A 385 -8.26 -31.73 -4.00
N VAL A 386 -8.81 -31.52 -5.19
CA VAL A 386 -10.21 -31.05 -5.26
C VAL A 386 -10.98 -32.00 -4.36
N ARG A 387 -11.58 -31.51 -3.27
CA ARG A 387 -12.70 -32.23 -2.66
C ARG A 387 -13.72 -32.31 -3.78
N LYS A 388 -13.70 -33.41 -4.56
CA LYS A 388 -14.92 -33.90 -5.17
C LYS A 388 -15.78 -34.23 -3.96
N THR A 389 -16.50 -33.24 -3.44
CA THR A 389 -17.73 -33.50 -2.73
C THR A 389 -18.53 -34.35 -3.70
N LYS A 390 -18.45 -35.67 -3.58
CA LYS A 390 -19.53 -36.50 -4.06
C LYS A 390 -20.74 -35.91 -3.33
N PRO A 391 -21.71 -35.30 -4.03
CA PRO A 391 -22.95 -34.96 -3.35
C PRO A 391 -23.44 -36.28 -2.77
N ARG A 392 -23.56 -36.38 -1.45
CA ARG A 392 -24.35 -37.45 -0.85
C ARG A 392 -25.77 -37.18 -1.31
N LEU A 393 -26.15 -37.83 -2.40
CA LEU A 393 -27.53 -37.94 -2.84
C LEU A 393 -28.28 -38.63 -1.70
N ILE A 394 -29.08 -37.85 -0.97
CA ILE A 394 -30.15 -38.38 -0.15
C ILE A 394 -31.19 -38.87 -1.15
N ILE A 395 -31.33 -40.19 -1.23
CA ILE A 395 -32.39 -40.84 -2.00
C ILE A 395 -33.71 -40.42 -1.35
N ARG A 396 -34.51 -39.64 -2.09
CA ARG A 396 -35.96 -39.63 -1.95
C ARG A 396 -36.51 -40.16 -3.27
N ASP A 397 -37.33 -41.19 -3.13
CA ASP A 397 -37.85 -42.03 -4.20
C ASP A 397 -38.58 -41.21 -5.26
N GLU A 398 -38.02 -41.18 -6.49
CA GLU A 398 -38.75 -41.09 -7.76
C GLU A 398 -37.77 -41.38 -8.92
N PRO A 399 -38.19 -42.11 -9.97
CA PRO A 399 -37.26 -42.64 -10.97
C PRO A 399 -36.88 -41.57 -12.00
N PRO A 400 -35.58 -41.30 -12.25
CA PRO A 400 -35.19 -40.44 -13.35
C PRO A 400 -35.19 -41.22 -14.67
N ILE A 401 -35.77 -40.57 -15.67
CA ILE A 401 -35.87 -41.00 -17.07
C ILE A 401 -34.47 -41.27 -17.64
N VAL A 402 -34.31 -42.45 -18.23
CA VAL A 402 -33.10 -42.86 -18.97
C VAL A 402 -33.13 -42.25 -20.36
N VAL A 403 -32.06 -41.54 -20.75
CA VAL A 403 -31.62 -41.52 -22.15
C VAL A 403 -30.14 -41.90 -22.21
N ASN A 404 -29.92 -43.08 -22.78
CA ASN A 404 -28.66 -43.75 -23.04
C ASN A 404 -27.93 -43.13 -24.23
N THR A 405 -26.61 -42.96 -24.13
CA THR A 405 -25.69 -43.20 -25.26
C THR A 405 -24.29 -43.54 -24.75
N THR A 406 -24.09 -44.82 -24.45
CA THR A 406 -22.75 -45.43 -24.37
C THR A 406 -22.34 -46.03 -25.72
N ASN A 407 -21.01 -46.05 -25.93
CA ASN A 407 -20.23 -46.89 -26.86
C ASN A 407 -20.12 -46.32 -28.28
N ILE A 408 -18.91 -46.17 -28.84
CA ILE A 408 -18.07 -47.28 -29.30
C ILE A 408 -16.57 -47.06 -28.97
N VAL A 409 -15.99 -48.08 -28.32
CA VAL A 409 -14.56 -48.40 -28.32
C VAL A 409 -14.32 -49.56 -29.29
N LYS A 410 -13.29 -49.47 -30.14
CA LYS A 410 -12.50 -50.58 -30.71
C LYS A 410 -11.06 -50.05 -30.78
N GLY A 411 -10.11 -50.50 -29.95
CA GLY A 411 -9.36 -51.76 -30.08
C GLY A 411 -8.41 -51.68 -31.28
N THR A 412 -7.09 -51.51 -31.12
CA THR A 412 -6.11 -52.61 -31.00
C THR A 412 -4.74 -52.16 -30.44
N HIS A 413 -4.06 -53.07 -29.71
CA HIS A 413 -2.63 -53.02 -29.37
C HIS A 413 -1.74 -53.22 -30.61
N LEU A 414 -0.58 -52.55 -30.70
CA LEU A 414 0.71 -53.05 -31.24
C LEU A 414 1.84 -52.00 -31.14
N ALA A 415 2.97 -52.45 -30.55
CA ALA A 415 4.39 -52.15 -30.81
C ALA A 415 4.97 -50.71 -30.85
N HIS A 416 6.22 -50.62 -30.36
CA HIS A 416 7.17 -49.51 -30.48
C HIS A 416 7.21 -48.87 -31.88
N SER A 417 6.93 -47.57 -31.96
CA SER A 417 7.45 -46.70 -33.02
C SER A 417 7.29 -45.24 -32.61
N GLN A 418 8.32 -44.44 -32.90
CA GLN A 418 8.37 -42.98 -32.71
C GLN A 418 7.08 -42.28 -33.15
N CYS A 419 6.33 -41.71 -32.22
CA CYS A 419 5.29 -40.75 -32.55
C CYS A 419 5.95 -39.38 -32.78
N VAL A 420 6.19 -39.07 -34.05
CA VAL A 420 6.31 -37.70 -34.52
C VAL A 420 4.93 -37.06 -34.32
N ILE A 421 4.84 -36.08 -33.41
CA ILE A 421 3.65 -35.25 -33.27
C ILE A 421 3.64 -34.29 -34.47
N GLU A 422 2.90 -34.63 -35.52
CA GLU A 422 2.56 -33.68 -36.58
C GLU A 422 1.59 -32.63 -36.02
N ASN A 423 2.14 -31.52 -35.53
CA ASN A 423 1.36 -30.37 -35.06
C ASN A 423 0.83 -29.57 -36.26
N GLN A 424 -0.46 -29.73 -36.57
CA GLN A 424 -1.24 -28.74 -37.31
C GLN A 424 -2.17 -27.99 -36.36
N VAL A 425 -1.81 -26.76 -35.94
CA VAL A 425 -2.69 -25.57 -35.83
C VAL A 425 -1.79 -24.32 -35.80
N ASN A 426 -1.71 -23.58 -36.91
CA ASN A 426 -1.00 -22.28 -37.03
C ASN A 426 -2.01 -21.13 -37.01
N GLN A 427 -2.69 -20.91 -35.88
CA GLN A 427 -3.47 -19.69 -35.63
C GLN A 427 -3.34 -19.29 -34.16
N HIS A 428 -3.31 -17.97 -33.91
CA HIS A 428 -3.27 -17.40 -32.56
C HIS A 428 -4.57 -17.74 -31.83
N MET A 429 -4.48 -18.59 -30.80
CA MET A 429 -5.61 -19.02 -29.98
C MET A 429 -5.93 -17.98 -28.92
N ASN A 430 -7.22 -17.68 -28.74
CA ASN A 430 -7.67 -16.88 -27.59
C ASN A 430 -7.44 -17.63 -26.26
N PHE A 431 -7.66 -16.97 -25.14
CA PHE A 431 -7.37 -17.52 -23.82
C PHE A 431 -8.12 -18.84 -23.53
N THR A 432 -9.39 -18.93 -23.94
CA THR A 432 -10.23 -20.11 -23.69
C THR A 432 -9.81 -21.29 -24.58
N GLU A 433 -9.60 -21.05 -25.86
CA GLU A 433 -9.12 -22.04 -26.83
C GLU A 433 -7.75 -22.60 -26.44
N LEU A 434 -6.84 -21.72 -26.00
CA LEU A 434 -5.53 -22.15 -25.55
C LEU A 434 -5.64 -23.10 -24.35
N ARG A 435 -6.50 -22.80 -23.37
CA ARG A 435 -6.68 -23.70 -22.22
C ARG A 435 -7.18 -25.08 -22.63
N GLU A 436 -8.14 -25.15 -23.54
CA GLU A 436 -8.62 -26.43 -24.06
C GLU A 436 -7.51 -27.20 -24.80
N HIS A 437 -6.69 -26.50 -25.58
CA HIS A 437 -5.53 -27.08 -26.25
C HIS A 437 -4.51 -27.65 -25.24
N ILE A 438 -4.22 -26.92 -24.16
CA ILE A 438 -3.30 -27.37 -23.10
C ILE A 438 -3.84 -28.61 -22.39
N ARG A 439 -5.12 -28.64 -22.02
CA ARG A 439 -5.75 -29.83 -21.39
C ARG A 439 -5.65 -31.07 -22.27
N LYS A 440 -5.85 -30.91 -23.58
CA LYS A 440 -5.87 -32.02 -24.52
C LYS A 440 -4.49 -32.57 -24.83
N ASN A 441 -3.49 -31.70 -25.01
CA ASN A 441 -2.20 -32.09 -25.58
C ASN A 441 -1.04 -32.13 -24.57
N TYR A 442 -1.20 -31.53 -23.38
CA TYR A 442 -0.13 -31.33 -22.41
C TYR A 442 -0.50 -31.81 -20.98
N SER A 443 -1.60 -32.53 -20.80
CA SER A 443 -2.05 -33.03 -19.49
C SER A 443 -1.06 -33.96 -18.79
N GLN A 444 -0.19 -34.63 -19.55
CA GLN A 444 0.90 -35.48 -19.04
C GLN A 444 1.96 -34.70 -18.25
N PHE A 445 2.02 -33.37 -18.39
CA PHE A 445 2.94 -32.51 -17.67
C PHE A 445 2.32 -31.85 -16.42
N ALA A 446 1.14 -32.31 -16.01
CA ALA A 446 0.51 -31.85 -14.76
C ALA A 446 1.30 -32.33 -13.54
N TRP A 447 1.38 -31.50 -12.50
CA TRP A 447 1.95 -31.91 -11.22
C TRP A 447 1.03 -32.90 -10.52
N ASP A 448 1.57 -33.99 -9.97
CA ASP A 448 0.83 -34.91 -9.12
C ASP A 448 0.41 -34.25 -7.78
N ALA A 449 -0.58 -34.86 -7.12
CA ALA A 449 -0.98 -34.45 -5.77
C ALA A 449 0.20 -34.59 -4.78
N VAL A 450 0.37 -33.59 -3.92
CA VAL A 450 1.59 -33.44 -3.11
C VAL A 450 1.44 -34.17 -1.76
N LYS A 451 2.31 -35.16 -1.51
CA LYS A 451 2.46 -35.82 -0.20
C LYS A 451 3.61 -35.21 0.58
N MET A 452 3.43 -34.96 1.88
CA MET A 452 4.46 -34.33 2.72
C MET A 452 5.58 -35.33 3.05
N GLU A 453 6.77 -35.12 2.50
CA GLU A 453 7.96 -35.96 2.69
C GLU A 453 9.25 -35.15 2.51
N ASN A 454 10.38 -35.60 3.08
CA ASN A 454 11.67 -34.95 2.87
C ASN A 454 12.29 -35.40 1.54
N LEU A 455 12.24 -34.54 0.52
CA LEU A 455 12.79 -34.80 -0.80
C LEU A 455 14.28 -34.41 -0.95
N CYS A 456 14.94 -34.00 0.14
CA CYS A 456 16.33 -33.54 0.15
C CYS A 456 17.32 -34.48 0.87
N ALA A 457 16.83 -35.62 1.40
CA ALA A 457 17.71 -36.65 1.93
C ALA A 457 18.60 -37.23 0.81
N ASP A 458 19.88 -37.45 1.10
CA ASP A 458 20.82 -37.95 0.11
C ASP A 458 20.42 -39.38 -0.30
N LYS A 459 19.85 -39.53 -1.50
CA LYS A 459 19.74 -40.84 -2.15
C LYS A 459 21.17 -41.31 -2.39
N THR A 460 21.63 -42.29 -1.61
CA THR A 460 22.93 -42.93 -1.78
C THR A 460 23.11 -43.38 -3.23
N LYS A 461 23.87 -42.64 -4.03
CA LYS A 461 24.55 -43.07 -5.26
C LYS A 461 25.68 -42.09 -5.56
N GLY A 462 26.90 -42.60 -5.53
CA GLY A 462 28.13 -41.82 -5.53
C GLY A 462 28.55 -41.26 -6.89
N GLY A 463 29.41 -40.24 -6.83
CA GLY A 463 30.58 -40.04 -7.70
C GLY A 463 30.40 -39.76 -9.21
N ALA A 464 29.22 -39.96 -9.81
CA ALA A 464 28.96 -39.64 -11.21
C ALA A 464 28.09 -38.38 -11.32
N ALA A 465 28.24 -37.60 -12.39
CA ALA A 465 27.41 -36.43 -12.66
C ALA A 465 25.92 -36.80 -12.47
N ASN A 466 25.22 -36.07 -11.59
CA ASN A 466 23.83 -36.35 -11.25
C ASN A 466 22.95 -35.94 -12.43
N VAL A 467 22.56 -36.89 -13.27
CA VAL A 467 21.58 -36.67 -14.33
C VAL A 467 20.25 -36.27 -13.67
N LEU A 468 19.90 -34.98 -13.77
CA LEU A 468 18.70 -34.42 -13.15
C LEU A 468 17.44 -34.92 -13.87
N THR A 469 16.44 -35.37 -13.12
CA THR A 469 15.09 -35.59 -13.65
C THR A 469 14.36 -34.25 -13.73
N TYR A 470 13.87 -33.88 -14.92
CA TYR A 470 13.12 -32.64 -15.09
C TYR A 470 11.81 -32.66 -14.31
N THR A 471 11.42 -31.51 -13.78
CA THR A 471 10.08 -31.32 -13.19
C THR A 471 9.00 -31.27 -14.27
N PRO A 472 7.72 -31.52 -13.95
CA PRO A 472 6.64 -31.44 -14.93
C PRO A 472 6.60 -30.10 -15.69
N THR A 473 6.79 -28.97 -15.00
CA THR A 473 6.87 -27.65 -15.66
C THR A 473 8.11 -27.48 -16.53
N GLN A 474 9.28 -27.98 -16.11
CA GLN A 474 10.49 -27.94 -16.95
C GLN A 474 10.28 -28.73 -18.24
N ASP A 475 9.65 -29.89 -18.11
CA ASP A 475 9.34 -30.78 -19.23
C ASP A 475 8.28 -30.16 -20.15
N PHE A 476 7.25 -29.53 -19.59
CA PHE A 476 6.27 -28.74 -20.34
C PHE A 476 6.92 -27.63 -21.16
N VAL A 477 7.75 -26.79 -20.53
CA VAL A 477 8.37 -25.62 -21.18
C VAL A 477 9.21 -26.02 -22.40
N ARG A 478 10.00 -27.09 -22.30
CA ARG A 478 10.85 -27.56 -23.42
C ARG A 478 10.08 -28.17 -24.58
N HIS A 479 8.82 -28.59 -24.38
CA HIS A 479 7.95 -29.13 -25.42
C HIS A 479 6.98 -28.08 -25.98
N TYR A 480 6.57 -27.10 -25.17
CA TYR A 480 5.63 -26.05 -25.57
C TYR A 480 6.32 -24.92 -26.34
N PHE A 481 7.47 -24.43 -25.85
CA PHE A 481 8.22 -23.34 -26.46
C PHE A 481 9.29 -23.88 -27.39
N THR A 482 8.91 -24.08 -28.64
CA THR A 482 9.76 -24.66 -29.71
C THR A 482 9.86 -23.70 -30.90
N PRO A 483 10.86 -23.89 -31.79
CA PRO A 483 11.00 -23.07 -33.01
C PRO A 483 9.76 -23.04 -33.90
N GLN A 484 8.99 -24.12 -33.95
CA GLN A 484 7.81 -24.29 -34.79
C GLN A 484 6.61 -23.49 -34.30
N ASN A 485 6.57 -23.15 -33.01
CA ASN A 485 5.48 -22.38 -32.42
C ASN A 485 5.50 -20.95 -33.00
N ASP A 486 4.35 -20.36 -33.33
CA ASP A 486 4.28 -18.98 -33.86
C ASP A 486 4.65 -17.92 -32.81
N LEU A 487 4.60 -18.25 -31.51
CA LEU A 487 4.96 -17.36 -30.40
C LEU A 487 6.39 -16.79 -30.55
N LYS A 488 6.51 -15.46 -30.59
CA LYS A 488 7.82 -14.79 -30.71
C LYS A 488 8.63 -14.78 -29.42
N GLY A 489 7.97 -14.99 -28.28
CA GLY A 489 8.66 -15.17 -27.01
C GLY A 489 7.77 -15.59 -25.87
N MET A 490 8.39 -15.96 -24.75
CA MET A 490 7.74 -16.40 -23.54
C MET A 490 8.46 -15.84 -22.30
N LEU A 491 7.67 -15.45 -21.30
CA LEU A 491 8.11 -15.03 -19.97
C LEU A 491 7.95 -16.21 -19.00
N LEU A 492 9.06 -16.71 -18.49
CA LEU A 492 9.11 -17.61 -17.35
C LEU A 492 9.04 -16.80 -16.06
N TRP A 493 7.81 -16.58 -15.58
CA TRP A 493 7.55 -16.01 -14.27
C TRP A 493 7.58 -17.11 -13.22
N HIS A 494 8.78 -17.58 -12.90
CA HIS A 494 8.94 -18.64 -11.89
C HIS A 494 9.66 -18.13 -10.65
N SER A 495 9.18 -18.55 -9.48
CA SER A 495 9.78 -18.25 -8.18
C SER A 495 11.26 -18.68 -8.08
N VAL A 496 11.96 -18.17 -7.09
CA VAL A 496 13.39 -18.46 -6.89
C VAL A 496 13.58 -19.94 -6.54
N GLY A 497 14.58 -20.61 -7.12
CA GLY A 497 14.88 -22.02 -6.83
C GLY A 497 14.05 -23.05 -7.61
N THR A 498 13.11 -22.66 -8.47
CA THR A 498 12.35 -23.60 -9.33
C THR A 498 13.15 -24.23 -10.46
N GLY A 499 14.38 -23.78 -10.69
CA GLY A 499 15.24 -24.27 -11.77
C GLY A 499 15.03 -23.58 -13.12
N LYS A 500 14.68 -22.29 -13.15
CA LYS A 500 14.54 -21.47 -14.39
C LYS A 500 15.69 -21.66 -15.39
N THR A 501 16.93 -21.63 -14.90
CA THR A 501 18.13 -21.82 -15.71
C THR A 501 18.13 -23.20 -16.39
N CYS A 502 17.73 -24.24 -15.66
CA CYS A 502 17.59 -25.60 -16.20
C CYS A 502 16.47 -25.65 -17.26
N SER A 503 15.31 -25.04 -17.00
CA SER A 503 14.20 -24.95 -17.97
C SER A 503 14.66 -24.31 -19.30
N ALA A 504 15.43 -23.24 -19.23
CA ALA A 504 15.93 -22.53 -20.41
C ALA A 504 17.00 -23.32 -21.17
N ILE A 505 17.92 -23.99 -20.47
CA ILE A 505 18.93 -24.87 -21.11
C ILE A 505 18.23 -26.06 -21.77
N ALA A 506 17.27 -26.69 -21.09
CA ALA A 506 16.51 -27.82 -21.61
C ALA A 506 15.71 -27.42 -22.87
N ALA A 507 15.02 -26.28 -22.85
CA ALA A 507 14.31 -25.76 -24.02
C ALA A 507 15.25 -25.44 -25.20
N ALA A 508 16.41 -24.81 -24.94
CA ALA A 508 17.39 -24.51 -25.97
C ALA A 508 17.96 -25.78 -26.64
N THR A 509 18.32 -26.77 -25.84
CA THR A 509 19.00 -27.99 -26.30
C THR A 509 18.04 -29.01 -26.93
N SER A 510 16.77 -29.06 -26.50
CA SER A 510 15.82 -30.05 -26.99
C SER A 510 15.46 -29.88 -28.47
N SER A 511 15.33 -28.63 -28.93
CA SER A 511 14.76 -28.31 -30.25
C SER A 511 15.51 -27.21 -31.00
N PHE A 512 15.82 -26.07 -30.36
CA PHE A 512 16.46 -24.93 -31.01
C PHE A 512 17.85 -25.27 -31.58
N GLU A 513 18.69 -25.93 -30.79
CA GLU A 513 20.03 -26.35 -31.24
C GLU A 513 19.97 -27.32 -32.42
N LYS A 514 19.06 -28.29 -32.37
CA LYS A 514 18.87 -29.31 -33.43
C LYS A 514 18.42 -28.68 -34.76
N LEU A 515 17.74 -27.53 -34.70
CA LEU A 515 17.28 -26.77 -35.87
C LEU A 515 18.22 -25.63 -36.27
N GLY A 516 19.44 -25.61 -35.69
CA GLY A 516 20.50 -24.69 -36.09
C GLY A 516 20.34 -23.27 -35.57
N TYR A 517 19.54 -23.05 -34.53
CA TYR A 517 19.44 -21.72 -33.92
C TYR A 517 20.74 -21.35 -33.19
N THR A 518 21.11 -20.07 -33.26
CA THR A 518 22.15 -19.47 -32.44
C THR A 518 21.60 -19.17 -31.05
N ILE A 519 22.29 -19.60 -29.98
CA ILE A 519 21.86 -19.34 -28.61
C ILE A 519 22.62 -18.13 -28.06
N LEU A 520 21.89 -17.07 -27.69
CA LEU A 520 22.43 -15.91 -27.00
C LEU A 520 21.90 -15.85 -25.58
N TRP A 521 22.80 -15.84 -24.59
CA TRP A 521 22.42 -15.75 -23.18
C TRP A 521 22.93 -14.47 -22.53
N VAL A 522 22.01 -13.70 -21.94
CA VAL A 522 22.29 -12.47 -21.19
C VAL A 522 21.98 -12.71 -19.72
N THR A 523 22.95 -12.48 -18.84
CA THR A 523 22.79 -12.55 -17.38
C THR A 523 23.77 -11.61 -16.68
N ARG A 524 23.73 -11.52 -15.34
CA ARG A 524 24.73 -10.77 -14.57
C ARG A 524 26.10 -11.44 -14.61
N THR A 525 27.15 -10.63 -14.54
CA THR A 525 28.54 -11.12 -14.47
C THR A 525 28.74 -12.13 -13.35
N THR A 526 28.06 -11.95 -12.21
CA THR A 526 28.13 -12.82 -11.04
C THR A 526 27.43 -14.17 -11.22
N LEU A 527 26.47 -14.29 -12.14
CA LEU A 527 25.64 -15.48 -12.35
C LEU A 527 26.10 -16.35 -13.54
N LYS A 528 27.11 -15.88 -14.32
CA LYS A 528 27.63 -16.63 -15.47
C LYS A 528 28.17 -18.02 -15.11
N SER A 529 28.70 -18.20 -13.90
CA SER A 529 29.17 -19.52 -13.42
C SER A 529 28.03 -20.53 -13.29
N ASP A 530 26.85 -20.06 -12.93
CA ASP A 530 25.73 -20.92 -12.56
C ASP A 530 25.13 -21.60 -13.81
N ILE A 531 25.19 -20.94 -14.96
CA ILE A 531 24.83 -21.52 -16.26
C ILE A 531 25.67 -22.78 -16.53
N TRP A 532 26.98 -22.68 -16.37
CA TRP A 532 27.89 -23.80 -16.62
C TRP A 532 27.74 -24.91 -15.59
N LYS A 533 27.45 -24.56 -14.33
CA LYS A 533 27.11 -25.52 -13.28
C LYS A 533 25.86 -26.34 -13.65
N ASN A 534 24.78 -25.68 -14.09
CA ASN A 534 23.56 -26.37 -14.53
C ASN A 534 23.80 -27.21 -15.79
N MET A 535 24.67 -26.76 -16.69
CA MET A 535 24.99 -27.46 -17.94
C MET A 535 25.82 -28.73 -17.72
N PHE A 536 26.82 -28.71 -16.83
CA PHE A 536 27.80 -29.81 -16.70
C PHE A 536 27.74 -30.57 -15.38
N GLU A 537 27.28 -29.99 -14.28
CA GLU A 537 27.24 -30.67 -12.98
C GLU A 537 25.87 -31.27 -12.71
N GLN A 538 24.80 -30.52 -12.98
CA GLN A 538 23.41 -30.99 -12.87
C GLN A 538 22.86 -31.57 -14.18
N VAL A 539 23.60 -31.40 -15.29
CA VAL A 539 23.30 -31.94 -16.63
C VAL A 539 21.86 -31.67 -17.08
N CYS A 540 21.52 -30.38 -17.24
CA CYS A 540 20.26 -29.94 -17.86
C CYS A 540 20.30 -29.83 -19.39
N ASN A 541 21.43 -30.20 -20.01
CA ASN A 541 21.62 -30.17 -21.45
C ASN A 541 21.26 -31.53 -22.04
N GLU A 542 20.29 -31.58 -22.95
CA GLU A 542 19.74 -32.84 -23.46
C GLU A 542 20.77 -33.62 -24.27
N ASP A 543 21.55 -32.96 -25.13
CA ASP A 543 22.58 -33.63 -25.94
C ASP A 543 23.69 -34.24 -25.06
N ILE A 544 24.08 -33.55 -23.99
CA ILE A 544 25.08 -34.07 -23.03
C ILE A 544 24.47 -35.23 -22.23
N ARG A 545 23.21 -35.11 -21.82
CA ARG A 545 22.49 -36.16 -21.11
C ARG A 545 22.39 -37.44 -21.93
N ASP A 546 22.00 -37.32 -23.20
CA ASP A 546 21.93 -38.44 -24.14
C ASP A 546 23.30 -39.11 -24.31
N LYS A 547 24.39 -38.35 -24.42
CA LYS A 547 25.75 -38.89 -24.50
C LYS A 547 26.21 -39.59 -23.22
N ILE A 548 25.78 -39.12 -22.05
CA ILE A 548 26.10 -39.80 -20.79
C ILE A 548 25.33 -41.11 -20.69
N GLN A 549 24.03 -41.09 -21.00
CA GLN A 549 23.15 -42.25 -20.83
C GLN A 549 23.38 -43.32 -21.90
N ASN A 550 23.61 -42.92 -23.15
CA ASN A 550 23.71 -43.83 -24.28
C ASN A 550 25.15 -44.10 -24.75
N GLU A 551 26.07 -43.14 -24.59
CA GLU A 551 27.47 -43.25 -25.08
C GLU A 551 28.50 -43.40 -23.94
N GLY A 552 28.09 -43.33 -22.67
CA GLY A 552 28.98 -43.48 -21.51
C GLY A 552 29.97 -42.32 -21.32
N LEU A 553 29.64 -41.11 -21.81
CA LEU A 553 30.51 -39.93 -21.70
C LEU A 553 30.81 -39.56 -20.24
N VAL A 554 32.10 -39.44 -19.89
CA VAL A 554 32.54 -38.88 -18.60
C VAL A 554 32.89 -37.41 -18.77
N ILE A 555 32.24 -36.53 -18.00
CA ILE A 555 32.47 -35.09 -18.08
C ILE A 555 33.87 -34.77 -17.53
N PRO A 556 34.77 -34.14 -18.32
CA PRO A 556 36.11 -33.78 -17.86
C PRO A 556 36.08 -32.70 -16.76
N ASP A 557 37.02 -32.74 -15.81
CA ASP A 557 37.15 -31.70 -14.78
C ASP A 557 37.69 -30.37 -15.31
N ASP A 558 38.49 -30.39 -16.37
CA ASP A 558 39.08 -29.19 -16.98
C ASP A 558 37.99 -28.33 -17.68
N PRO A 559 37.79 -27.06 -17.24
CA PRO A 559 36.82 -26.15 -17.85
C PRO A 559 37.00 -25.96 -19.37
N LYS A 560 38.23 -26.00 -19.89
CA LYS A 560 38.48 -25.85 -21.33
C LYS A 560 37.99 -27.05 -22.13
N LYS A 561 38.10 -28.26 -21.57
CA LYS A 561 37.59 -29.49 -22.17
C LYS A 561 36.06 -29.55 -22.11
N ARG A 562 35.45 -29.10 -21.00
CA ARG A 562 33.98 -28.99 -20.87
C ARG A 562 33.36 -28.15 -21.98
N ILE A 563 33.96 -26.98 -22.27
CA ILE A 563 33.46 -26.07 -23.33
C ILE A 563 33.49 -26.72 -24.73
N ARG A 564 34.39 -27.67 -24.99
CA ARG A 564 34.44 -28.38 -26.28
C ARG A 564 33.28 -29.36 -26.49
N LEU A 565 32.58 -29.75 -25.42
CA LEU A 565 31.40 -30.62 -25.49
C LEU A 565 30.14 -29.85 -25.93
N VAL A 566 30.15 -28.52 -25.84
CA VAL A 566 29.01 -27.67 -26.18
C VAL A 566 28.92 -27.49 -27.69
N SER A 567 27.70 -27.48 -28.21
CA SER A 567 27.42 -27.37 -29.64
C SER A 567 27.89 -26.04 -30.26
N LYS A 568 27.97 -26.01 -31.59
CA LYS A 568 28.28 -24.79 -32.37
C LYS A 568 27.26 -23.67 -32.15
N SER A 569 26.06 -23.99 -31.67
CA SER A 569 25.02 -23.00 -31.38
C SER A 569 25.37 -22.07 -30.21
N TRP A 570 26.31 -22.47 -29.33
CA TRP A 570 26.82 -21.67 -28.20
C TRP A 570 28.17 -21.00 -28.50
N ARG A 571 28.52 -20.79 -29.77
CA ARG A 571 29.76 -20.10 -30.18
C ARG A 571 29.95 -18.75 -29.48
N ILE A 572 28.85 -18.02 -29.26
CA ILE A 572 28.85 -16.79 -28.49
C ILE A 572 28.59 -17.15 -27.02
N ARG A 573 29.61 -16.95 -26.18
CA ARG A 573 29.53 -17.26 -24.75
C ARG A 573 28.53 -16.34 -24.04
N PRO A 574 27.95 -16.79 -22.91
CA PRO A 574 27.07 -15.95 -22.09
C PRO A 574 27.67 -14.58 -21.77
N MET A 575 26.88 -13.53 -21.99
CA MET A 575 27.32 -12.14 -21.92
C MET A 575 26.63 -11.37 -20.80
N SER A 576 27.23 -10.25 -20.37
CA SER A 576 26.59 -9.33 -19.42
C SER A 576 25.65 -8.37 -20.13
N TYR A 577 24.71 -7.76 -19.40
CA TYR A 577 23.82 -6.71 -19.93
C TYR A 577 24.58 -5.58 -20.65
N LYS A 578 25.71 -5.13 -20.09
CA LYS A 578 26.58 -4.13 -20.75
C LYS A 578 27.15 -4.63 -22.08
N GLN A 579 27.61 -5.88 -22.13
CA GLN A 579 28.13 -6.49 -23.36
C GLN A 579 27.03 -6.65 -24.40
N PHE A 580 25.82 -7.00 -23.95
CA PHE A 580 24.64 -7.11 -24.78
C PHE A 580 24.19 -5.76 -25.34
N SER A 581 24.16 -4.70 -24.53
CA SER A 581 23.89 -3.34 -25.00
C SER A 581 24.85 -2.94 -26.13
N ASN A 582 26.14 -3.20 -25.96
CA ASN A 582 27.13 -2.92 -27.00
C ASN A 582 26.94 -3.77 -28.27
N LEU A 583 26.35 -4.98 -28.14
CA LEU A 583 26.04 -5.86 -29.28
C LEU A 583 24.91 -5.25 -30.10
N VAL A 584 23.84 -4.85 -29.41
CA VAL A 584 22.66 -4.23 -30.01
C VAL A 584 23.02 -2.87 -30.64
N SER A 585 23.87 -2.07 -30.00
CA SER A 585 24.37 -0.80 -30.56
C SER A 585 25.41 -0.96 -31.68
N LYS A 586 25.68 -2.19 -32.16
CA LYS A 586 26.62 -2.52 -33.26
C LYS A 586 28.08 -2.16 -32.99
N GLN A 587 28.49 -2.05 -31.73
CA GLN A 587 29.78 -1.47 -31.33
C GLN A 587 30.84 -2.51 -30.93
N ASN A 588 30.59 -3.82 -31.04
CA ASN A 588 31.48 -4.83 -30.47
C ASN A 588 31.83 -6.01 -31.42
N ALA A 589 32.82 -6.79 -31.00
CA ALA A 589 33.25 -8.02 -31.70
C ALA A 589 32.16 -9.11 -31.72
N PHE A 590 31.25 -9.11 -30.73
CA PHE A 590 30.13 -10.05 -30.70
C PHE A 590 29.13 -9.79 -31.83
N TYR A 591 28.83 -8.52 -32.14
CA TYR A 591 28.00 -8.11 -33.27
C TYR A 591 28.62 -8.59 -34.60
N LYS A 592 29.92 -8.35 -34.81
CA LYS A 592 30.61 -8.84 -36.01
C LYS A 592 30.57 -10.36 -36.13
N SER A 593 30.70 -11.07 -35.01
CA SER A 593 30.60 -12.53 -34.97
C SER A 593 29.19 -13.00 -35.30
N LEU A 594 28.17 -12.32 -34.77
CA LEU A 594 26.77 -12.63 -35.02
C LEU A 594 26.39 -12.38 -36.49
N VAL A 595 26.81 -11.25 -37.06
CA VAL A 595 26.65 -10.95 -38.50
C VAL A 595 27.33 -12.01 -39.37
N LYS A 596 28.50 -12.51 -38.97
CA LYS A 596 29.18 -13.59 -39.69
C LYS A 596 28.43 -14.93 -39.64
N ILE A 597 27.65 -15.16 -38.58
CA ILE A 597 26.89 -16.41 -38.40
C ILE A 597 25.52 -16.32 -39.08
N ASN A 598 24.78 -15.23 -38.86
CA ASN A 598 23.37 -15.08 -39.22
C ASN A 598 23.13 -14.16 -40.45
N GLY A 599 24.13 -13.36 -40.84
CA GLY A 599 24.01 -12.38 -41.92
C GLY A 599 23.85 -10.93 -41.42
N GLU A 600 24.03 -9.97 -42.34
CA GLU A 600 23.99 -8.53 -42.03
C GLU A 600 22.57 -7.95 -42.03
N VAL A 601 21.66 -8.53 -42.82
CA VAL A 601 20.27 -8.06 -42.99
C VAL A 601 19.47 -8.19 -41.69
N ASP A 602 19.50 -9.38 -41.09
CA ASP A 602 18.98 -9.63 -39.74
C ASP A 602 20.02 -10.40 -38.93
N PRO A 603 20.84 -9.70 -38.11
CA PRO A 603 21.80 -10.35 -37.24
C PRO A 603 21.16 -11.30 -36.22
N LEU A 604 19.87 -11.17 -35.92
CA LEU A 604 19.15 -12.03 -34.98
C LEU A 604 18.36 -13.14 -35.68
N HIS A 605 18.53 -13.34 -36.99
CA HIS A 605 17.94 -14.45 -37.73
C HIS A 605 18.27 -15.78 -37.06
N LYS A 606 17.26 -16.66 -36.92
CA LYS A 606 17.34 -17.96 -36.23
C LYS A 606 18.12 -17.90 -34.92
N THR A 607 17.76 -16.97 -34.05
CA THR A 607 18.41 -16.78 -32.76
C THR A 607 17.44 -17.01 -31.61
N LEU A 608 17.82 -17.82 -30.63
CA LEU A 608 17.15 -17.87 -29.34
C LEU A 608 17.88 -16.93 -28.37
N LEU A 609 17.21 -15.85 -27.98
CA LEU A 609 17.72 -14.88 -27.02
C LEU A 609 17.13 -15.18 -25.64
N ILE A 610 17.97 -15.57 -24.70
CA ILE A 610 17.61 -15.87 -23.31
C ILE A 610 18.09 -14.70 -22.44
N ILE A 611 17.16 -14.05 -21.74
CA ILE A 611 17.47 -12.95 -20.81
C ILE A 611 17.09 -13.37 -19.39
N ASP A 612 18.11 -13.56 -18.57
CA ASP A 612 17.99 -13.92 -17.16
C ASP A 612 17.95 -12.67 -16.28
N GLU A 613 17.07 -12.65 -15.28
CA GLU A 613 16.70 -11.46 -14.50
C GLU A 613 16.08 -10.33 -15.35
N ALA A 614 15.16 -10.71 -16.24
CA ALA A 614 14.53 -9.83 -17.23
C ALA A 614 13.90 -8.55 -16.63
N HIS A 615 13.50 -8.57 -15.35
CA HIS A 615 12.99 -7.39 -14.66
C HIS A 615 13.99 -6.21 -14.61
N LYS A 616 15.28 -6.46 -14.80
CA LYS A 616 16.32 -5.41 -14.87
C LYS A 616 16.37 -4.65 -16.20
N LEU A 617 15.60 -5.08 -17.21
CA LEU A 617 15.47 -4.34 -18.48
C LEU A 617 14.74 -3.00 -18.29
N TYR A 618 13.69 -2.99 -17.45
CA TYR A 618 12.88 -1.80 -17.18
C TYR A 618 12.93 -1.36 -15.71
N GLY A 619 13.19 -2.26 -14.76
CA GLY A 619 13.32 -1.97 -13.33
C GLY A 619 14.68 -1.34 -12.99
N GLY A 620 14.68 -0.08 -12.56
CA GLY A 620 15.84 0.81 -12.72
C GLY A 620 16.59 1.26 -11.47
N GLY A 621 16.23 0.87 -10.25
CA GLY A 621 16.90 1.38 -9.03
C GLY A 621 18.32 0.86 -8.76
N ASP A 622 18.63 -0.37 -9.20
CA ASP A 622 19.82 -1.11 -8.72
C ASP A 622 20.99 -1.22 -9.70
N LEU A 623 20.77 -0.97 -11.00
CA LEU A 623 21.84 -1.00 -11.99
C LEU A 623 22.57 0.34 -12.02
N SER A 624 23.90 0.31 -12.01
CA SER A 624 24.69 1.52 -12.28
C SER A 624 24.29 2.10 -13.65
N SER A 625 24.38 3.43 -13.81
CA SER A 625 24.09 4.11 -15.08
C SER A 625 24.88 3.56 -16.28
N ILE A 626 25.99 2.85 -16.01
CA ILE A 626 26.89 2.22 -16.97
C ILE A 626 26.42 0.81 -17.40
N GLU A 627 25.55 0.16 -16.63
CA GLU A 627 25.03 -1.19 -16.89
C GLU A 627 23.60 -1.22 -17.46
N ARG A 628 22.92 -0.07 -17.51
CA ARG A 628 21.58 0.02 -18.09
C ARG A 628 21.65 -0.21 -19.61
N PRO A 629 20.91 -1.19 -20.16
CA PRO A 629 20.89 -1.45 -21.59
C PRO A 629 20.18 -0.34 -22.35
N ASP A 630 20.61 -0.11 -23.60
CA ASP A 630 19.89 0.73 -24.56
C ASP A 630 18.61 0.02 -25.02
N MET A 631 17.51 0.32 -24.33
CA MET A 631 16.22 -0.35 -24.54
C MET A 631 15.57 0.00 -25.88
N ASP A 632 15.78 1.22 -26.38
CA ASP A 632 15.26 1.64 -27.68
C ASP A 632 15.95 0.85 -28.80
N ALA A 633 17.27 0.71 -28.72
CA ALA A 633 18.02 -0.09 -29.67
C ALA A 633 17.64 -1.58 -29.60
N LEU A 634 17.41 -2.12 -28.39
CA LEU A 634 17.00 -3.51 -28.20
C LEU A 634 15.62 -3.77 -28.80
N HIS A 635 14.65 -2.93 -28.47
CA HIS A 635 13.29 -3.03 -29.00
C HIS A 635 13.31 -2.95 -30.53
N GLN A 636 14.03 -1.98 -31.11
CA GLN A 636 14.19 -1.86 -32.56
C GLN A 636 14.80 -3.11 -33.20
N ALA A 637 15.85 -3.70 -32.60
CA ALA A 637 16.48 -4.89 -33.13
C ALA A 637 15.54 -6.11 -33.15
N LEU A 638 14.76 -6.29 -32.09
CA LEU A 638 13.76 -7.36 -31.99
C LEU A 638 12.63 -7.17 -33.00
N MET A 639 12.03 -5.97 -33.05
CA MET A 639 10.93 -5.67 -33.97
C MET A 639 11.36 -5.81 -35.43
N ASN A 640 12.57 -5.37 -35.77
CA ASN A 640 13.13 -5.54 -37.11
C ASN A 640 13.27 -7.03 -37.48
N SER A 641 13.77 -7.86 -36.57
CA SER A 641 13.86 -9.31 -36.80
C SER A 641 12.48 -9.94 -37.00
N TYR A 642 11.48 -9.54 -36.20
CA TYR A 642 10.09 -10.03 -36.34
C TYR A 642 9.50 -9.71 -37.70
N GLN A 643 9.74 -8.51 -38.21
CA GLN A 643 9.22 -8.06 -39.50
C GLN A 643 9.97 -8.69 -40.69
N ILE A 644 11.30 -8.78 -40.63
CA ILE A 644 12.12 -9.27 -41.74
C ILE A 644 12.12 -10.80 -41.81
N SER A 645 12.41 -11.48 -40.70
CA SER A 645 12.65 -12.93 -40.69
C SER A 645 11.40 -13.76 -40.39
N GLY A 646 10.28 -13.13 -40.01
CA GLY A 646 8.98 -13.80 -39.87
C GLY A 646 9.04 -15.02 -38.93
N LYS A 647 8.88 -16.24 -39.48
CA LYS A 647 8.97 -17.49 -38.71
C LYS A 647 10.38 -17.79 -38.18
N ASP A 648 11.40 -17.44 -38.96
CA ASP A 648 12.81 -17.60 -38.62
C ASP A 648 13.37 -16.40 -37.85
N SER A 649 12.51 -15.49 -37.38
CA SER A 649 12.93 -14.38 -36.52
C SER A 649 13.43 -14.86 -35.17
N VAL A 650 14.06 -13.94 -34.45
CA VAL A 650 14.49 -14.15 -33.08
C VAL A 650 13.36 -14.71 -32.22
N LYS A 651 13.66 -15.63 -31.31
CA LYS A 651 12.74 -16.11 -30.27
C LYS A 651 13.26 -15.62 -28.93
N LEU A 652 12.39 -15.05 -28.11
CA LEU A 652 12.78 -14.44 -26.84
C LEU A 652 12.31 -15.29 -25.64
N LEU A 653 13.23 -15.68 -24.77
CA LEU A 653 12.90 -16.33 -23.50
C LEU A 653 13.33 -15.42 -22.33
N LEU A 654 12.36 -14.81 -21.68
CA LEU A 654 12.57 -13.92 -20.54
C LEU A 654 12.41 -14.72 -19.25
N MET A 655 13.32 -14.57 -18.29
CA MET A 655 13.25 -15.26 -17.00
C MET A 655 13.30 -14.28 -15.85
N THR A 656 12.34 -14.35 -14.93
CA THR A 656 12.32 -13.52 -13.72
C THR A 656 11.40 -14.11 -12.66
N ALA A 657 11.71 -13.89 -11.38
CA ALA A 657 10.78 -14.19 -10.28
C ALA A 657 9.83 -13.02 -9.96
N THR A 658 10.23 -11.80 -10.34
CA THR A 658 9.56 -10.54 -9.97
C THR A 658 9.50 -9.63 -11.20
N PRO A 659 8.56 -9.84 -12.14
CA PRO A 659 8.48 -9.05 -13.36
C PRO A 659 8.04 -7.59 -13.12
N ILE A 660 7.43 -7.30 -11.98
CA ILE A 660 7.05 -5.97 -11.51
C ILE A 660 8.01 -5.58 -10.37
N THR A 661 8.73 -4.46 -10.52
CA THR A 661 9.62 -3.94 -9.46
C THR A 661 9.12 -2.61 -8.90
N GLN A 662 9.10 -1.54 -9.67
CA GLN A 662 8.68 -0.21 -9.19
C GLN A 662 7.36 0.20 -9.84
N ASP A 663 7.24 -0.03 -11.14
CA ASP A 663 6.07 0.33 -11.94
C ASP A 663 5.38 -0.94 -12.48
N PRO A 664 4.08 -1.15 -12.23
CA PRO A 664 3.35 -2.28 -12.81
C PRO A 664 3.38 -2.33 -14.35
N MET A 665 3.60 -1.20 -15.04
CA MET A 665 3.76 -1.21 -16.51
C MET A 665 5.05 -1.89 -16.98
N GLU A 666 6.00 -2.20 -16.09
CA GLU A 666 7.20 -2.98 -16.42
C GLU A 666 6.84 -4.37 -16.98
N LEU A 667 5.86 -5.05 -16.40
CA LEU A 667 5.40 -6.35 -16.90
C LEU A 667 4.86 -6.20 -18.33
N ILE A 668 4.04 -5.19 -18.59
CA ILE A 668 3.48 -4.92 -19.93
C ILE A 668 4.61 -4.67 -20.94
N LYS A 669 5.60 -3.87 -20.57
CA LYS A 669 6.77 -3.58 -21.42
C LYS A 669 7.59 -4.84 -21.72
N LEU A 670 7.79 -5.72 -20.73
CA LEU A 670 8.44 -7.02 -20.94
C LEU A 670 7.64 -7.92 -21.90
N MET A 671 6.31 -7.97 -21.74
CA MET A 671 5.44 -8.76 -22.60
C MET A 671 5.44 -8.27 -24.05
N ASN A 672 5.51 -6.95 -24.26
CA ASN A 672 5.58 -6.35 -25.58
C ASN A 672 6.86 -6.71 -26.35
N LEU A 673 7.96 -7.02 -25.66
CA LEU A 673 9.18 -7.54 -26.31
C LEU A 673 8.95 -8.92 -26.95
N CYS A 674 8.00 -9.70 -26.45
CA CYS A 674 7.67 -11.04 -26.96
C CYS A 674 6.59 -11.02 -28.06
N LYS A 675 6.19 -9.84 -28.55
CA LYS A 675 5.05 -9.64 -29.46
C LYS A 675 5.44 -8.84 -30.69
N SER A 676 4.76 -9.10 -31.82
CA SER A 676 4.90 -8.24 -33.01
C SER A 676 4.26 -6.87 -32.74
N PRO A 677 4.66 -5.81 -33.47
CA PRO A 677 4.18 -4.45 -33.25
C PRO A 677 2.65 -4.30 -33.23
N GLU A 678 1.93 -5.11 -34.00
CA GLU A 678 0.48 -5.07 -34.15
C GLU A 678 -0.26 -5.69 -32.95
N GLN A 679 0.43 -6.51 -32.16
CA GLN A 679 -0.12 -7.25 -31.02
C GLN A 679 0.28 -6.63 -29.67
N GLN A 680 1.00 -5.51 -29.67
CA GLN A 680 1.49 -4.87 -28.45
C GLN A 680 0.36 -4.19 -27.66
N ILE A 681 0.46 -4.30 -26.35
CA ILE A 681 -0.45 -3.67 -25.40
C ILE A 681 0.04 -2.25 -25.10
N ALA A 682 -0.87 -1.31 -24.83
CA ALA A 682 -0.50 0.06 -24.46
C ALA A 682 0.45 0.07 -23.25
N SER A 683 1.65 0.65 -23.41
CA SER A 683 2.66 0.73 -22.35
C SER A 683 2.60 1.99 -21.49
N ASP A 684 1.72 2.94 -21.85
CA ASP A 684 1.42 4.14 -21.05
C ASP A 684 0.25 3.87 -20.10
N PHE A 685 0.40 4.20 -18.82
CA PHE A 685 -0.62 3.90 -17.81
C PHE A 685 -1.93 4.66 -18.06
N SER A 686 -1.89 5.89 -18.58
CA SER A 686 -3.11 6.68 -18.83
C SER A 686 -3.95 6.00 -19.90
N VAL A 687 -3.31 5.62 -21.01
CA VAL A 687 -3.97 4.90 -22.12
C VAL A 687 -4.44 3.52 -21.66
N PHE A 688 -3.60 2.76 -20.95
CA PHE A 688 -3.95 1.45 -20.42
C PHE A 688 -5.14 1.53 -19.46
N SER A 689 -5.12 2.48 -18.52
CA SER A 689 -6.17 2.62 -17.52
C SER A 689 -7.53 2.92 -18.15
N ASN A 690 -7.57 3.75 -19.19
CA ASN A 690 -8.82 4.09 -19.89
C ASN A 690 -9.40 2.91 -20.67
N LEU A 691 -8.57 1.97 -21.13
CA LEU A 691 -8.98 0.81 -21.92
C LEU A 691 -9.37 -0.38 -21.04
N TYR A 692 -8.63 -0.63 -19.96
CA TYR A 692 -8.72 -1.88 -19.20
C TYR A 692 -9.30 -1.72 -17.79
N LEU A 693 -9.18 -0.54 -17.16
CA LEU A 693 -9.39 -0.36 -15.72
C LEU A 693 -10.59 0.56 -15.40
N ASN A 694 -11.11 0.42 -14.18
CA ASN A 694 -12.07 1.35 -13.59
C ASN A 694 -11.38 2.52 -12.84
N GLU A 695 -12.17 3.39 -12.21
CA GLU A 695 -11.66 4.52 -11.42
C GLU A 695 -10.84 4.08 -10.19
N ALA A 696 -11.14 2.91 -9.62
CA ALA A 696 -10.43 2.33 -8.48
C ALA A 696 -9.10 1.63 -8.86
N GLY A 697 -8.84 1.45 -10.16
CA GLY A 697 -7.64 0.78 -10.69
C GLY A 697 -7.80 -0.74 -10.87
N GLU A 698 -9.02 -1.26 -10.81
CA GLU A 698 -9.33 -2.68 -11.02
C GLU A 698 -9.70 -2.94 -12.47
N PHE A 699 -9.49 -4.17 -12.96
CA PHE A 699 -9.89 -4.52 -14.33
C PHE A 699 -11.42 -4.51 -14.47
N THR A 700 -11.90 -3.86 -15.53
CA THR A 700 -13.28 -4.05 -16.00
C THR A 700 -13.43 -5.47 -16.57
N GLU A 701 -14.64 -6.01 -16.61
CA GLU A 701 -14.90 -7.36 -17.13
C GLU A 701 -14.38 -7.53 -18.58
N LYS A 702 -14.77 -6.60 -19.46
CA LYS A 702 -14.28 -6.54 -20.85
C LYS A 702 -12.76 -6.33 -20.94
N GLY A 703 -12.22 -5.44 -20.11
CA GLY A 703 -10.77 -5.19 -20.07
C GLY A 703 -10.00 -6.44 -19.66
N ARG A 704 -10.52 -7.20 -18.69
CA ARG A 704 -9.92 -8.45 -18.23
C ARG A 704 -9.85 -9.49 -19.34
N GLU A 705 -10.94 -9.70 -20.08
CA GLU A 705 -10.97 -10.64 -21.21
C GLU A 705 -9.95 -10.26 -22.29
N GLN A 706 -9.96 -9.00 -22.72
CA GLN A 706 -9.02 -8.50 -23.72
C GLN A 706 -7.56 -8.64 -23.27
N PHE A 707 -7.29 -8.40 -21.99
CA PHE A 707 -5.95 -8.56 -21.43
C PHE A 707 -5.51 -10.03 -21.40
N LEU A 708 -6.38 -10.95 -20.97
CA LEU A 708 -6.10 -12.39 -20.93
C LEU A 708 -5.82 -12.94 -22.33
N ASP A 709 -6.59 -12.54 -23.33
CA ASP A 709 -6.34 -12.89 -24.74
C ASP A 709 -5.00 -12.34 -25.21
N ALA A 710 -4.69 -11.08 -24.89
CA ALA A 710 -3.43 -10.46 -25.29
C ALA A 710 -2.20 -11.16 -24.68
N ILE A 711 -2.28 -11.71 -23.48
CA ILE A 711 -1.15 -12.42 -22.84
C ILE A 711 -1.13 -13.94 -23.13
N SER A 712 -2.16 -14.47 -23.79
CA SER A 712 -2.35 -15.89 -24.08
C SER A 712 -1.09 -16.54 -24.67
N GLY A 713 -0.61 -17.61 -24.04
CA GLY A 713 0.54 -18.42 -24.48
C GLY A 713 1.91 -17.83 -24.17
N HIS A 714 2.00 -16.59 -23.68
CA HIS A 714 3.29 -15.92 -23.48
C HIS A 714 3.82 -15.97 -22.05
N ILE A 715 3.02 -16.36 -21.06
CA ILE A 715 3.46 -16.43 -19.65
C ILE A 715 3.38 -17.87 -19.17
N SER A 716 4.48 -18.39 -18.64
CA SER A 716 4.49 -19.61 -17.82
C SER A 716 4.76 -19.22 -16.36
N TYR A 717 3.90 -19.66 -15.44
CA TYR A 717 3.95 -19.29 -14.04
C TYR A 717 4.13 -20.51 -13.13
N LEU A 718 5.18 -20.47 -12.29
CA LEU A 718 5.46 -21.52 -11.33
C LEU A 718 5.94 -20.94 -9.99
N ASN A 719 5.11 -21.11 -8.96
CA ASN A 719 5.49 -20.83 -7.59
C ASN A 719 5.70 -22.13 -6.80
N ARG A 720 6.92 -22.37 -6.31
CA ARG A 720 7.25 -23.53 -5.45
C ARG A 720 7.68 -23.11 -4.05
N GLU A 721 7.58 -21.83 -3.70
CA GLU A 721 8.00 -21.32 -2.39
C GLU A 721 7.24 -22.02 -1.25
N LYS A 722 6.00 -22.46 -1.50
CA LYS A 722 5.18 -23.21 -0.55
C LYS A 722 5.52 -24.70 -0.45
N ASP A 723 6.35 -25.26 -1.33
CA ASP A 723 6.67 -26.70 -1.34
C ASP A 723 7.63 -27.06 -0.18
N ALA A 724 7.05 -27.36 0.97
CA ALA A 724 7.75 -27.60 2.24
C ALA A 724 8.72 -28.79 2.24
N ARG A 725 8.62 -29.67 1.23
CA ARG A 725 9.43 -30.87 1.04
C ARG A 725 10.86 -30.55 0.58
N GLN A 726 11.03 -29.41 -0.09
CA GLN A 726 12.30 -28.97 -0.65
C GLN A 726 12.66 -27.53 -0.25
N PHE A 727 11.69 -26.72 0.17
CA PHE A 727 11.89 -25.32 0.52
C PHE A 727 11.51 -25.06 1.96
N ALA A 728 12.26 -24.18 2.60
CA ALA A 728 11.90 -23.67 3.91
C ALA A 728 10.64 -22.79 3.83
N GLN A 729 9.83 -22.84 4.87
CA GLN A 729 8.51 -22.24 4.93
C GLN A 729 8.57 -20.97 5.79
N PRO A 730 8.54 -19.77 5.15
CA PRO A 730 8.68 -18.52 5.88
C PRO A 730 7.44 -18.22 6.72
N ILE A 731 7.64 -18.03 8.03
CA ILE A 731 6.63 -17.58 8.98
C ILE A 731 6.95 -16.13 9.31
N VAL A 732 6.16 -15.19 8.77
CA VAL A 732 6.42 -13.75 8.88
C VAL A 732 5.71 -13.17 10.09
N GLU A 733 6.47 -12.70 11.06
CA GLU A 733 6.00 -12.01 12.27
C GLU A 733 6.41 -10.53 12.21
N ARG A 734 5.46 -9.62 12.47
CA ARG A 734 5.74 -8.18 12.57
C ARG A 734 6.00 -7.82 14.02
N ILE A 735 7.18 -7.28 14.28
CA ILE A 735 7.58 -6.77 15.60
C ILE A 735 7.41 -5.26 15.60
N THR A 736 6.44 -4.78 16.36
CA THR A 736 6.18 -3.36 16.56
C THR A 736 6.88 -2.86 17.84
N VAL A 737 7.57 -1.73 17.73
CA VAL A 737 8.29 -1.10 18.85
C VAL A 737 7.81 0.33 19.01
N PRO A 738 7.36 0.77 20.19
CA PRO A 738 6.91 2.14 20.37
C PRO A 738 8.06 3.12 20.15
N ILE A 739 7.81 4.19 19.38
CA ILE A 739 8.79 5.25 19.07
C ILE A 739 9.31 5.97 20.33
N VAL A 740 8.52 6.00 21.40
CA VAL A 740 8.89 6.53 22.71
C VAL A 740 8.48 5.54 23.80
N LYS A 741 9.36 5.28 24.77
CA LYS A 741 9.06 4.38 25.90
C LYS A 741 8.02 4.96 26.87
N ASN A 742 8.09 6.26 27.14
CA ASN A 742 7.17 6.97 28.02
C ASN A 742 6.69 8.27 27.36
N ILE A 743 5.38 8.40 27.18
CA ILE A 743 4.76 9.56 26.52
C ILE A 743 4.94 10.83 27.38
N ASN A 744 5.04 10.69 28.69
CA ASN A 744 5.18 11.83 29.62
C ASN A 744 6.44 12.67 29.32
N ASP A 745 7.50 12.07 28.79
CA ASP A 745 8.72 12.77 28.43
C ASP A 745 8.47 13.73 27.25
N VAL A 746 7.58 13.37 26.32
CA VAL A 746 7.17 14.23 25.21
C VAL A 746 6.22 15.32 25.69
N GLU A 747 5.27 14.98 26.55
CA GLU A 747 4.32 15.94 27.15
C GLU A 747 5.04 17.05 27.94
N THR A 748 6.20 16.74 28.54
CA THR A 748 7.00 17.68 29.32
C THR A 748 7.66 18.78 28.48
N PHE A 749 8.01 18.50 27.22
CA PHE A 749 8.84 19.38 26.39
C PHE A 749 8.18 19.83 25.07
N ASP A 750 7.13 19.16 24.58
CA ASP A 750 6.51 19.47 23.29
C ASP A 750 5.22 20.31 23.40
N LYS A 751 5.35 21.62 23.14
CA LYS A 751 4.23 22.56 23.16
C LYS A 751 3.14 22.24 22.12
N LYS A 752 3.51 21.70 20.95
CA LYS A 752 2.56 21.49 19.84
C LYS A 752 1.72 20.25 20.07
N VAL A 753 2.30 19.18 20.61
CA VAL A 753 1.53 17.97 21.01
C VAL A 753 0.52 18.32 22.09
N MET A 754 0.95 19.03 23.13
CA MET A 754 0.05 19.45 24.21
C MET A 754 -1.04 20.40 23.71
N LYS A 755 -0.70 21.33 22.81
CA LYS A 755 -1.69 22.21 22.19
C LYS A 755 -2.76 21.40 21.44
N ASN A 756 -2.35 20.47 20.58
CA ASN A 756 -3.26 19.64 19.79
C ASN A 756 -4.14 18.75 20.68
N TYR A 757 -3.58 18.17 21.75
CA TYR A 757 -4.32 17.32 22.70
C TYR A 757 -5.41 18.11 23.44
N PHE A 758 -5.08 19.29 23.95
CA PHE A 758 -6.08 20.15 24.57
C PHE A 758 -7.10 20.67 23.55
N GLU A 759 -6.69 20.93 22.30
CA GLU A 759 -7.61 21.34 21.23
C GLU A 759 -8.61 20.24 20.85
N SER A 760 -8.20 18.97 20.77
CA SER A 760 -9.12 17.85 20.50
C SER A 760 -10.13 17.67 21.64
N ASP A 761 -9.65 17.68 22.89
CA ASP A 761 -10.50 17.58 24.08
C ASP A 761 -11.49 18.75 24.19
N ILE A 762 -11.03 19.97 23.87
CA ILE A 762 -11.89 21.16 23.87
C ILE A 762 -12.88 21.08 22.70
N HIS A 763 -12.50 20.53 21.55
CA HIS A 763 -13.39 20.38 20.40
C HIS A 763 -14.50 19.37 20.69
N GLU A 764 -14.20 18.23 21.31
CA GLU A 764 -15.21 17.25 21.73
C GLU A 764 -16.21 17.86 22.72
N LEU A 765 -15.71 18.56 23.75
CA LEU A 765 -16.57 19.25 24.71
C LEU A 765 -17.39 20.38 24.04
N LYS A 766 -16.83 21.09 23.06
CA LYS A 766 -17.57 22.09 22.27
C LYS A 766 -18.67 21.45 21.44
N ASN A 767 -18.42 20.30 20.83
CA ASN A 767 -19.42 19.55 20.06
C ASN A 767 -20.55 19.06 20.97
N GLN A 768 -20.25 18.57 22.18
CA GLN A 768 -21.26 18.24 23.18
C GLN A 768 -22.06 19.47 23.65
N VAL A 769 -21.41 20.63 23.82
CA VAL A 769 -22.12 21.89 24.12
C VAL A 769 -23.01 22.30 22.95
N GLU A 770 -22.54 22.18 21.72
CA GLU A 770 -23.30 22.54 20.52
C GLU A 770 -24.48 21.59 20.31
N GLU A 771 -24.29 20.28 20.55
CA GLU A 771 -25.35 19.28 20.53
C GLU A 771 -26.39 19.53 21.62
N ASN A 772 -25.98 19.72 22.88
CA ASN A 772 -26.90 20.05 23.98
C ASN A 772 -27.57 21.41 23.81
N THR A 773 -26.86 22.38 23.22
CA THR A 773 -27.45 23.68 22.86
C THR A 773 -28.43 23.51 21.71
N ARG A 774 -28.15 22.66 20.72
CA ARG A 774 -29.04 22.34 19.61
C ARG A 774 -30.26 21.56 20.08
N LEU A 775 -30.15 20.67 21.07
CA LEU A 775 -31.27 20.05 21.78
C LEU A 775 -32.11 21.13 22.47
N LEU A 776 -31.50 22.05 23.22
CA LEU A 776 -32.21 23.21 23.81
C LEU A 776 -32.88 24.11 22.76
N GLU A 777 -32.25 24.31 21.61
CA GLU A 777 -32.73 25.19 20.54
C GLU A 777 -33.75 24.54 19.60
N ASN A 778 -33.74 23.22 19.42
CA ASN A 778 -34.67 22.50 18.55
C ASN A 778 -35.82 21.85 19.34
N GLU A 779 -35.58 21.33 20.55
CA GLU A 779 -36.59 20.61 21.36
C GLU A 779 -37.24 21.48 22.44
N PHE A 780 -36.59 22.58 22.86
CA PHE A 780 -37.02 23.38 24.03
C PHE A 780 -37.20 24.89 23.78
N LYS A 781 -36.87 25.45 22.59
CA LYS A 781 -37.15 26.87 22.25
C LYS A 781 -38.65 27.18 22.17
N GLU A 782 -39.48 26.20 21.83
CA GLU A 782 -40.95 26.33 21.88
C GLU A 782 -41.48 26.20 23.32
N LYS A 783 -40.72 25.59 24.25
CA LYS A 783 -41.17 25.22 25.61
C LYS A 783 -41.09 26.29 26.69
N ASN A 784 -40.36 27.40 26.49
CA ASN A 784 -40.43 28.54 27.44
C ASN A 784 -41.81 29.24 27.42
N GLU A 785 -42.69 28.85 26.49
CA GLU A 785 -44.05 29.37 26.32
C GLU A 785 -45.15 28.31 26.46
N ILE A 786 -44.82 27.06 26.84
CA ILE A 786 -45.82 26.06 27.18
C ILE A 786 -46.43 26.42 28.54
N ASP A 787 -47.70 26.78 28.52
CA ASP A 787 -48.50 27.08 29.69
C ASP A 787 -49.61 26.04 29.86
N SER A 788 -50.42 26.18 30.91
CA SER A 788 -51.52 25.23 31.15
C SER A 788 -52.54 25.19 30.00
N LYS A 789 -52.57 26.20 29.10
CA LYS A 789 -53.53 26.29 27.99
C LYS A 789 -53.12 25.42 26.80
N SER A 790 -51.83 25.12 26.65
CA SER A 790 -51.32 24.23 25.61
C SER A 790 -51.85 22.79 25.70
N PHE A 791 -52.47 22.43 26.84
CA PHE A 791 -53.05 21.12 27.10
C PHE A 791 -54.57 21.17 27.35
N ASP A 792 -55.24 22.27 26.97
CA ASP A 792 -56.67 22.46 27.21
C ASP A 792 -57.55 21.37 26.56
N SER A 793 -57.06 20.69 25.50
CA SER A 793 -57.73 19.53 24.89
C SER A 793 -58.02 18.37 25.85
N PHE A 794 -57.36 18.32 27.02
CA PHE A 794 -57.70 17.32 28.03
C PHE A 794 -59.02 17.61 28.75
N TYR A 795 -59.51 18.85 28.74
CA TYR A 795 -60.81 19.20 29.31
C TYR A 795 -61.98 18.68 28.46
N ASP A 796 -61.80 18.47 27.15
CA ASP A 796 -62.81 17.89 26.25
C ASP A 796 -63.33 16.53 26.75
N LYS A 797 -62.47 15.78 27.46
CA LYS A 797 -62.83 14.49 28.09
C LYS A 797 -63.89 14.62 29.19
N CYS A 798 -64.11 15.82 29.73
CA CYS A 798 -65.11 16.09 30.76
C CYS A 798 -66.43 16.65 30.19
N ASP A 799 -66.50 16.99 28.90
CA ASP A 799 -67.62 17.74 28.33
C ASP A 799 -68.87 16.89 28.04
N HIS A 800 -68.74 15.56 28.04
CA HIS A 800 -69.86 14.61 27.87
C HIS A 800 -70.53 14.18 29.19
N ILE A 801 -70.19 14.80 30.32
CA ILE A 801 -70.69 14.43 31.65
C ILE A 801 -71.91 15.30 32.02
N GLU A 802 -73.11 14.72 32.07
CA GLU A 802 -74.35 15.45 32.35
C GLU A 802 -74.54 15.88 33.82
N ASN A 803 -73.80 15.27 34.76
CA ASN A 803 -73.92 15.58 36.19
C ASN A 803 -72.96 16.72 36.62
N PRO A 804 -73.47 17.89 37.06
CA PRO A 804 -72.64 19.07 37.36
C PRO A 804 -71.61 18.87 38.47
N LYS A 805 -71.84 17.93 39.40
CA LYS A 805 -70.88 17.63 40.47
C LYS A 805 -69.73 16.76 39.98
N VAL A 806 -70.02 15.82 39.08
CA VAL A 806 -69.03 14.91 38.49
C VAL A 806 -68.17 15.67 37.49
N GLU A 807 -68.80 16.52 36.67
CA GLU A 807 -68.12 17.41 35.73
C GLU A 807 -67.10 18.32 36.44
N LYS A 808 -67.47 18.90 37.59
CA LYS A 808 -66.59 19.76 38.39
C LYS A 808 -65.43 18.99 39.03
N ALA A 809 -65.64 17.73 39.40
CA ALA A 809 -64.59 16.85 39.90
C ALA A 809 -63.62 16.41 38.78
N CYS A 810 -64.15 16.08 37.59
CA CYS A 810 -63.38 15.76 36.39
C CYS A 810 -62.46 16.92 35.99
N LYS A 811 -63.02 18.14 35.87
CA LYS A 811 -62.25 19.35 35.57
C LYS A 811 -61.19 19.68 36.62
N LYS A 812 -61.33 19.20 37.86
CA LYS A 812 -60.31 19.36 38.91
C LYS A 812 -59.14 18.40 38.72
N VAL A 813 -59.42 17.11 38.46
CA VAL A 813 -58.41 16.08 38.21
C VAL A 813 -57.57 16.41 36.99
N VAL A 814 -58.23 16.78 35.87
CA VAL A 814 -57.54 17.19 34.65
C VAL A 814 -56.59 18.37 34.90
N ARG A 815 -57.01 19.35 35.71
CA ARG A 815 -56.19 20.52 36.04
C ARG A 815 -54.96 20.19 36.88
N GLU A 816 -55.05 19.22 37.79
CA GLU A 816 -53.92 18.79 38.64
C GLU A 816 -52.85 18.08 37.80
N HIS A 817 -53.26 17.14 36.94
CA HIS A 817 -52.36 16.45 36.01
C HIS A 817 -51.70 17.37 34.99
N ILE A 818 -52.43 18.36 34.45
CA ILE A 818 -51.83 19.38 33.57
C ILE A 818 -50.73 20.16 34.30
N LYS A 819 -50.91 20.49 35.58
CA LYS A 819 -49.90 21.21 36.36
C LYS A 819 -48.65 20.38 36.60
N GLU A 820 -48.80 19.10 36.90
CA GLU A 820 -47.67 18.18 37.11
C GLU A 820 -46.87 17.97 35.83
N LEU A 821 -47.56 17.74 34.70
CA LEU A 821 -46.93 17.60 33.39
C LEU A 821 -46.08 18.84 33.03
N VAL A 822 -46.63 20.05 33.22
CA VAL A 822 -45.90 21.31 32.96
C VAL A 822 -44.73 21.49 33.93
N SER A 823 -44.82 20.98 35.16
CA SER A 823 -43.73 21.04 36.13
C SER A 823 -42.56 20.14 35.73
N GLN A 824 -42.82 18.89 35.33
CA GLN A 824 -41.80 17.94 34.88
C GLN A 824 -41.04 18.46 33.66
N ILE A 825 -41.75 19.00 32.67
CA ILE A 825 -41.14 19.59 31.47
C ILE A 825 -40.20 20.76 31.83
N LYS A 826 -40.54 21.58 32.84
CA LYS A 826 -39.70 22.69 33.30
C LYS A 826 -38.46 22.21 34.04
N GLU A 827 -38.56 21.11 34.79
CA GLU A 827 -37.46 20.51 35.53
C GLU A 827 -36.40 19.93 34.58
N ASP A 828 -36.83 19.24 33.52
CA ASP A 828 -35.93 18.70 32.48
C ASP A 828 -35.15 19.82 31.76
N ILE A 829 -35.79 20.95 31.46
CA ILE A 829 -35.13 22.13 30.87
C ILE A 829 -34.04 22.68 31.80
N VAL A 830 -34.31 22.74 33.10
CA VAL A 830 -33.35 23.24 34.09
C VAL A 830 -32.16 22.28 34.20
N ASN A 831 -32.40 20.97 34.19
CA ASN A 831 -31.36 19.94 34.22
C ASN A 831 -30.42 20.04 33.01
N ILE A 832 -30.95 20.16 31.79
CA ILE A 832 -30.13 20.30 30.58
C ILE A 832 -29.34 21.63 30.60
N LYS A 833 -29.94 22.74 31.06
CA LYS A 833 -29.21 24.02 31.22
C LYS A 833 -28.07 23.92 32.23
N ASN A 834 -28.28 23.19 33.32
CA ASN A 834 -27.24 22.96 34.32
C ASN A 834 -26.10 22.10 33.73
N GLN A 835 -26.42 21.05 32.96
CA GLN A 835 -25.41 20.25 32.25
C GLN A 835 -24.57 21.11 31.30
N VAL A 836 -25.20 21.96 30.48
CA VAL A 836 -24.49 22.90 29.59
C VAL A 836 -23.59 23.86 30.36
N LYS A 837 -24.03 24.31 31.55
CA LYS A 837 -23.23 25.19 32.41
C LYS A 837 -22.00 24.46 32.97
N THR A 838 -22.17 23.23 33.45
CA THR A 838 -21.08 22.38 33.94
C THR A 838 -20.03 22.14 32.85
N ILE A 839 -20.46 21.75 31.64
CA ILE A 839 -19.53 21.51 30.52
C ILE A 839 -18.80 22.81 30.11
N LYS A 840 -19.46 23.97 30.15
CA LYS A 840 -18.80 25.27 29.90
C LYS A 840 -17.75 25.63 30.96
N GLU A 841 -18.00 25.29 32.22
CA GLU A 841 -17.02 25.45 33.30
C GLU A 841 -15.82 24.50 33.12
N GLU A 842 -16.05 23.25 32.71
CA GLU A 842 -15.00 22.30 32.36
C GLU A 842 -14.13 22.78 31.20
N ILE A 843 -14.73 23.32 30.12
CA ILE A 843 -13.98 23.92 29.00
C ILE A 843 -13.09 25.07 29.51
N LYS A 844 -13.62 25.94 30.38
CA LYS A 844 -12.86 27.07 30.95
C LYS A 844 -11.70 26.57 31.81
N ASN A 845 -11.92 25.54 32.63
CA ASN A 845 -10.89 24.92 33.46
C ASN A 845 -9.80 24.25 32.60
N LYS A 846 -10.17 23.51 31.55
CA LYS A 846 -9.21 22.92 30.59
C LYS A 846 -8.41 23.98 29.84
N GLN A 847 -9.02 25.11 29.44
CA GLN A 847 -8.31 26.23 28.82
C GLN A 847 -7.31 26.92 29.77
N LEU A 848 -7.66 27.04 31.06
CA LEU A 848 -6.75 27.52 32.11
C LEU A 848 -5.59 26.54 32.32
N LEU A 849 -5.88 25.24 32.40
CA LEU A 849 -4.89 24.18 32.51
C LEU A 849 -3.93 24.19 31.32
N GLN A 850 -4.45 24.31 30.09
CA GLN A 850 -3.66 24.45 28.87
C GLN A 850 -2.67 25.64 28.96
N LYS A 851 -3.12 26.81 29.41
CA LYS A 851 -2.23 27.98 29.59
C LYS A 851 -1.16 27.75 30.66
N SER A 852 -1.52 27.10 31.78
CA SER A 852 -0.56 26.79 32.85
C SER A 852 0.50 25.75 32.42
N HIS A 853 0.10 24.72 31.69
CA HIS A 853 1.04 23.72 31.18
C HIS A 853 1.94 24.30 30.07
N LEU A 854 1.41 25.09 29.14
CA LEU A 854 2.21 25.70 28.06
C LEU A 854 3.26 26.70 28.60
N SER A 855 2.97 27.38 29.70
CA SER A 855 3.95 28.22 30.41
C SER A 855 4.99 27.37 31.13
N GLY A 856 4.56 26.34 31.89
CA GLY A 856 5.46 25.40 32.57
C GLY A 856 6.43 24.65 31.64
N ILE A 857 6.05 24.32 30.40
CA ILE A 857 6.97 23.71 29.42
C ILE A 857 8.18 24.63 29.12
N SER A 858 7.96 25.95 29.08
CA SER A 858 9.04 26.91 28.82
C SER A 858 10.02 27.02 29.99
N GLU A 859 9.53 26.77 31.21
CA GLU A 859 10.34 26.72 32.44
C GLU A 859 11.08 25.38 32.54
N ASN A 860 10.41 24.26 32.26
CA ASN A 860 11.01 22.92 32.21
C ASN A 860 12.21 22.84 31.25
N MET A 861 12.16 23.52 30.11
CA MET A 861 13.29 23.61 29.17
C MET A 861 14.54 24.29 29.77
N LYS A 862 14.35 25.17 30.76
CA LYS A 862 15.43 25.89 31.46
C LYS A 862 15.91 25.13 32.70
N ASP A 863 14.99 24.51 33.43
CA ASP A 863 15.27 23.86 34.71
C ASP A 863 15.79 22.42 34.55
N ARG A 864 15.44 21.73 33.44
CA ARG A 864 15.82 20.33 33.15
C ARG A 864 16.59 20.21 31.85
N VAL A 865 17.75 20.86 31.80
CA VAL A 865 18.59 20.97 30.58
C VAL A 865 19.03 19.59 30.05
N GLU A 866 19.41 18.67 30.92
CA GLU A 866 19.90 17.33 30.52
C GLU A 866 18.78 16.46 29.93
N ASP A 867 17.61 16.44 30.57
CA ASP A 867 16.42 15.74 30.07
C ASP A 867 15.96 16.31 28.73
N TYR A 868 16.04 17.63 28.56
CA TYR A 868 15.69 18.29 27.31
C TYR A 868 16.68 17.96 26.17
N GLU A 869 17.98 17.86 26.46
CA GLU A 869 18.97 17.39 25.49
C GLU A 869 18.76 15.92 25.11
N ASN A 870 18.35 15.07 26.05
CA ASN A 870 17.94 13.70 25.77
C ASN A 870 16.67 13.65 24.91
N TYR A 871 15.70 14.51 25.17
CA TYR A 871 14.49 14.66 24.34
C TYR A 871 14.82 15.09 22.91
N LYS A 872 15.71 16.07 22.70
CA LYS A 872 16.15 16.48 21.35
C LYS A 872 16.84 15.36 20.56
N ARG A 873 17.47 14.43 21.27
CA ARG A 873 18.14 13.25 20.71
C ARG A 873 17.19 12.09 20.48
N SER A 874 15.97 12.15 21.04
CA SER A 874 14.96 11.13 20.84
C SER A 874 14.57 11.01 19.36
N LEU A 875 14.16 9.81 18.99
CA LEU A 875 13.70 9.51 17.64
C LEU A 875 12.48 10.35 17.23
N TYR A 876 11.52 10.53 18.15
CA TYR A 876 10.32 11.33 17.91
C TYR A 876 10.66 12.78 17.54
N TYR A 877 11.50 13.44 18.35
CA TYR A 877 11.89 14.83 18.10
C TYR A 877 12.57 14.98 16.74
N GLN A 878 13.44 14.04 16.40
CA GLN A 878 14.22 14.04 15.18
C GLN A 878 13.35 13.84 13.93
N LEU A 879 12.40 12.90 13.96
CA LEU A 879 11.44 12.70 12.88
C LEU A 879 10.56 13.93 12.70
N LYS A 880 10.01 14.47 13.79
CA LYS A 880 9.13 15.63 13.72
C LYS A 880 9.83 16.91 13.26
N ASN A 881 11.03 17.21 13.76
CA ASN A 881 11.64 18.53 13.56
C ASN A 881 12.70 18.56 12.45
N GLU A 882 13.44 17.46 12.24
CA GLU A 882 14.47 17.43 11.19
C GLU A 882 13.94 16.87 9.87
N CYS A 883 12.94 15.98 9.90
CA CYS A 883 12.37 15.41 8.68
C CYS A 883 11.12 16.12 8.17
N SER A 884 10.51 17.05 8.93
CA SER A 884 9.35 17.80 8.46
C SER A 884 9.72 19.11 7.79
N GLY A 885 8.99 19.45 6.73
CA GLY A 885 8.98 20.76 6.08
C GLY A 885 7.57 21.34 6.09
N THR A 886 7.44 22.65 5.86
CA THR A 886 6.13 23.29 5.70
C THR A 886 5.91 23.58 4.23
N ILE A 887 5.01 22.85 3.57
CA ILE A 887 4.57 23.21 2.23
C ILE A 887 3.43 24.20 2.39
N LYS A 888 3.61 25.41 1.85
CA LYS A 888 2.49 26.34 1.66
C LYS A 888 1.63 25.76 0.53
N THR A 889 0.68 24.90 0.87
CA THR A 889 -0.29 24.42 -0.10
C THR A 889 -1.30 25.50 -0.42
N ASP A 890 -1.76 25.47 -1.66
CA ASP A 890 -2.89 26.29 -2.09
C ASP A 890 -4.12 25.92 -1.26
N THR A 891 -4.58 26.89 -0.47
CA THR A 891 -5.79 26.88 0.39
C THR A 891 -6.98 26.15 -0.25
N PRO A 892 -7.88 25.49 0.51
CA PRO A 892 -9.12 24.88 -0.02
C PRO A 892 -10.00 25.85 -0.83
N LEU A 893 -9.94 27.13 -0.51
CA LEU A 893 -10.54 28.20 -1.30
C LEU A 893 -9.95 28.30 -2.72
N LYS A 894 -8.65 28.07 -2.88
CA LYS A 894 -7.96 28.09 -4.17
C LYS A 894 -8.28 26.85 -5.01
N SER A 895 -8.44 25.67 -4.41
CA SER A 895 -8.94 24.49 -5.14
C SER A 895 -10.40 24.66 -5.60
N LEU A 896 -11.26 25.25 -4.76
CA LEU A 896 -12.63 25.60 -5.14
C LEU A 896 -12.67 26.63 -6.27
N ILE A 897 -11.84 27.68 -6.22
CA ILE A 897 -11.77 28.66 -7.31
C ILE A 897 -11.22 28.01 -8.59
N ASN A 898 -10.25 27.10 -8.50
CA ASN A 898 -9.70 26.37 -9.64
C ASN A 898 -10.71 25.38 -10.26
N SER A 899 -11.74 24.94 -9.53
CA SER A 899 -12.84 24.11 -10.08
C SER A 899 -13.92 24.93 -10.81
N HIS A 900 -13.77 26.25 -10.93
CA HIS A 900 -14.66 27.07 -11.74
C HIS A 900 -14.46 26.75 -13.23
N PRO A 901 -15.54 26.53 -14.02
CA PRO A 901 -15.44 26.13 -15.43
C PRO A 901 -14.56 27.04 -16.30
N GLU A 902 -14.65 28.35 -16.10
CA GLU A 902 -13.76 29.30 -16.79
C GLU A 902 -12.29 29.20 -16.36
N MET A 903 -11.99 28.83 -15.11
CA MET A 903 -10.60 28.61 -14.66
C MET A 903 -10.02 27.34 -15.28
N GLN A 904 -10.81 26.27 -15.36
CA GLN A 904 -10.43 25.04 -16.04
C GLN A 904 -10.15 25.29 -17.53
N ALA A 905 -10.99 26.08 -18.21
CA ALA A 905 -10.75 26.44 -19.61
C ALA A 905 -9.45 27.23 -19.81
N TYR A 906 -9.02 28.06 -18.85
CA TYR A 906 -7.71 28.70 -18.88
C TYR A 906 -6.57 27.71 -18.61
N ASP A 907 -6.73 26.79 -17.66
CA ASP A 907 -5.73 25.79 -17.30
C ASP A 907 -5.49 24.77 -18.44
N GLU A 908 -6.55 24.38 -19.14
CA GLU A 908 -6.47 23.55 -20.35
C GLU A 908 -5.73 24.26 -21.49
N LYS A 909 -6.02 25.55 -21.73
CA LYS A 909 -5.30 26.36 -22.73
C LYS A 909 -3.81 26.51 -22.40
N LEU A 910 -3.47 26.74 -21.13
CA LEU A 910 -2.08 26.83 -20.67
C LEU A 910 -1.35 25.49 -20.83
N THR A 911 -2.02 24.39 -20.52
CA THR A 911 -1.50 23.02 -20.71
C THR A 911 -1.25 22.72 -22.19
N TYR A 912 -2.21 23.09 -23.06
CA TYR A 912 -2.07 23.00 -24.50
C TYR A 912 -0.85 23.77 -25.03
N TYR A 913 -0.66 25.03 -24.60
CA TYR A 913 0.50 25.83 -25.02
C TYR A 913 1.84 25.23 -24.56
N ASN A 914 1.91 24.68 -23.35
CA ASN A 914 3.12 24.02 -22.84
C ASN A 914 3.45 22.75 -23.64
N ASN A 915 2.45 21.91 -23.90
CA ASN A 915 2.64 20.69 -24.70
C ASN A 915 3.08 21.05 -26.13
N HIS A 916 2.47 22.09 -26.72
CA HIS A 916 2.84 22.54 -28.06
C HIS A 916 4.27 23.08 -28.14
N ILE A 917 4.75 23.79 -27.10
CA ILE A 917 6.15 24.20 -27.00
C ILE A 917 7.09 22.99 -26.94
N GLN A 918 6.74 21.96 -26.15
CA GLN A 918 7.54 20.74 -26.05
C GLN A 918 7.60 19.99 -27.38
N ASP A 919 6.48 19.86 -28.09
CA ASP A 919 6.42 19.20 -29.40
C ASP A 919 7.29 19.91 -30.44
N LEU A 920 7.24 21.25 -30.48
CA LEU A 920 8.08 22.06 -31.36
C LEU A 920 9.58 21.87 -31.06
N GLN A 921 9.96 21.79 -29.78
CA GLN A 921 11.34 21.55 -29.36
C GLN A 921 11.80 20.12 -29.65
N ASN A 922 10.94 19.13 -29.42
CA ASN A 922 11.22 17.72 -29.68
C ASN A 922 11.35 17.45 -31.18
N THR A 923 10.51 18.08 -32.01
CA THR A 923 10.60 18.00 -33.48
C THR A 923 11.94 18.54 -33.96
N LEU A 924 12.33 19.74 -33.51
CA LEU A 924 13.64 20.33 -33.86
C LEU A 924 14.81 19.45 -33.41
N LYS A 925 14.70 18.81 -32.24
CA LYS A 925 15.71 17.89 -31.70
C LYS A 925 15.81 16.61 -32.54
N ASN A 926 14.68 16.03 -32.93
CA ASN A 926 14.60 14.83 -33.76
C ASN A 926 15.13 15.08 -35.17
N ASP A 927 14.75 16.19 -35.79
CA ASP A 927 15.29 16.61 -37.08
C ASP A 927 16.82 16.75 -37.00
N THR A 928 17.30 17.49 -36.00
CA THR A 928 18.75 17.68 -35.78
C THR A 928 19.49 16.34 -35.55
N ALA A 929 18.87 15.39 -34.84
CA ALA A 929 19.44 14.08 -34.59
C ALA A 929 19.48 13.20 -35.85
N ASN A 930 18.41 13.19 -36.64
CA ASN A 930 18.34 12.46 -37.92
C ASN A 930 19.41 12.95 -38.91
N TYR A 931 19.66 14.26 -38.99
CA TYR A 931 20.74 14.80 -39.82
C TYR A 931 22.14 14.43 -39.31
N LYS A 932 22.35 14.46 -37.98
CA LYS A 932 23.63 14.00 -37.39
C LYS A 932 23.88 12.52 -37.74
N LYS A 933 22.84 11.69 -37.72
CA LYS A 933 22.90 10.26 -38.08
C LYS A 933 23.26 10.08 -39.56
N ARG A 934 22.61 10.80 -40.49
CA ARG A 934 22.93 10.79 -41.93
C ARG A 934 24.37 11.25 -42.22
N MET A 935 24.87 12.24 -41.49
CA MET A 935 26.26 12.70 -41.59
C MET A 935 27.29 11.69 -41.05
N ILE A 936 26.90 10.90 -40.05
CA ILE A 936 27.73 9.80 -39.52
C ILE A 936 27.78 8.65 -40.54
N GLN A 937 26.64 8.28 -41.14
CA GLN A 937 26.57 7.27 -42.20
C GLN A 937 27.46 7.63 -43.41
N LEU A 938 27.40 8.87 -43.90
CA LEU A 938 28.26 9.34 -44.98
C LEU A 938 29.76 9.33 -44.61
N ARG A 939 30.10 9.55 -43.34
CA ARG A 939 31.47 9.42 -42.82
C ARG A 939 31.94 7.98 -42.72
N GLU A 940 31.02 7.05 -42.45
CA GLU A 940 31.31 5.63 -42.37
C GLU A 940 31.53 5.02 -43.76
N LEU A 941 30.80 5.49 -44.78
CA LEU A 941 31.05 5.14 -46.18
C LEU A 941 32.47 5.53 -46.63
N LEU A 942 33.06 6.62 -46.12
CA LEU A 942 34.46 6.96 -46.43
C LEU A 942 35.49 5.97 -45.83
N LYS A 943 35.07 5.10 -44.90
CA LYS A 943 35.93 4.10 -44.26
C LYS A 943 35.85 2.72 -44.94
N THR A 944 35.00 2.54 -45.95
CA THR A 944 34.94 1.31 -46.76
C THR A 944 35.95 1.38 -47.92
N ASP A 945 36.22 0.25 -48.57
CA ASP A 945 37.14 0.16 -49.72
C ASP A 945 36.53 0.81 -50.97
N LEU A 946 36.57 2.14 -51.00
CA LEU A 946 36.16 2.98 -52.13
C LEU A 946 37.38 3.39 -52.99
N ASN A 947 37.19 3.49 -54.31
CA ASN A 947 38.21 3.99 -55.22
C ASN A 947 38.41 5.52 -55.07
N ASP A 948 39.50 6.09 -55.58
CA ASP A 948 39.84 7.51 -55.39
C ASP A 948 38.85 8.50 -56.03
N LEU A 949 38.15 8.13 -57.09
CA LEU A 949 37.04 8.87 -57.67
C LEU A 949 35.82 8.85 -56.74
N GLU A 950 35.46 7.68 -56.20
CA GLU A 950 34.32 7.50 -55.28
C GLU A 950 34.54 8.23 -53.95
N LYS A 951 35.75 8.17 -53.39
CA LYS A 951 36.13 8.95 -52.20
C LYS A 951 36.04 10.45 -52.44
N ARG A 952 36.35 10.93 -53.66
CA ARG A 952 36.21 12.35 -54.02
C ARG A 952 34.75 12.75 -54.16
N VAL A 953 33.92 11.92 -54.80
CA VAL A 953 32.47 12.14 -54.92
C VAL A 953 31.83 12.21 -53.53
N VAL A 954 32.08 11.23 -52.65
CA VAL A 954 31.52 11.20 -51.29
C VAL A 954 31.97 12.41 -50.46
N LYS A 955 33.24 12.84 -50.57
CA LYS A 955 33.73 14.07 -49.91
C LYS A 955 33.05 15.33 -50.45
N MET A 956 32.77 15.39 -51.75
CA MET A 956 32.08 16.52 -52.40
C MET A 956 30.61 16.57 -51.96
N THR A 957 29.90 15.45 -52.02
CA THR A 957 28.52 15.30 -51.54
C THR A 957 28.41 15.64 -50.05
N MET A 958 29.37 15.21 -49.21
CA MET A 958 29.42 15.60 -47.80
C MET A 958 29.64 17.10 -47.57
N LYS A 959 30.39 17.78 -48.45
CA LYS A 959 30.65 19.23 -48.33
C LYS A 959 29.42 20.03 -48.75
N GLU A 960 28.72 19.60 -49.79
CA GLU A 960 27.44 20.16 -50.23
C GLU A 960 26.34 19.92 -49.21
N GLU A 961 26.15 18.68 -48.75
CA GLU A 961 25.18 18.29 -47.71
C GLU A 961 25.43 19.05 -46.40
N LYS A 962 26.68 19.26 -45.98
CA LYS A 962 26.98 20.08 -44.80
C LYS A 962 26.52 21.54 -44.95
N ARG A 963 26.59 22.11 -46.15
CA ARG A 963 26.19 23.50 -46.40
C ARG A 963 24.68 23.64 -46.43
N THR A 964 23.98 22.76 -47.15
CA THR A 964 22.51 22.72 -47.20
C THR A 964 21.92 22.43 -45.83
N VAL A 965 22.44 21.45 -45.09
CA VAL A 965 21.95 21.10 -43.75
C VAL A 965 22.19 22.22 -42.74
N ARG A 966 23.35 22.91 -42.76
CA ARG A 966 23.58 24.05 -41.87
C ARG A 966 22.60 25.19 -42.13
N LYS A 967 22.28 25.45 -43.40
CA LYS A 967 21.28 26.45 -43.78
C LYS A 967 19.89 26.04 -43.30
N PHE A 968 19.49 24.79 -43.58
CA PHE A 968 18.22 24.21 -43.15
C PHE A 968 18.03 24.21 -41.62
N ILE A 969 19.02 23.75 -40.85
CA ILE A 969 18.98 23.76 -39.38
C ILE A 969 18.86 25.19 -38.87
N ARG A 970 19.58 26.15 -39.46
CA ARG A 970 19.52 27.55 -39.04
C ARG A 970 18.15 28.17 -39.32
N GLU A 971 17.56 27.90 -40.48
CA GLU A 971 16.22 28.33 -40.86
C GLU A 971 15.16 27.71 -39.95
N LYS A 972 15.18 26.39 -39.77
CA LYS A 972 14.26 25.68 -38.87
C LYS A 972 14.41 26.11 -37.41
N THR A 973 15.63 26.29 -36.92
CA THR A 973 15.85 26.79 -35.55
C THR A 973 15.27 28.19 -35.38
N LYS A 974 15.41 29.07 -36.39
CA LYS A 974 14.84 30.42 -36.36
C LYS A 974 13.31 30.39 -36.39
N GLU A 975 12.71 29.56 -37.25
CA GLU A 975 11.26 29.34 -37.31
C GLU A 975 10.71 28.83 -35.97
N THR A 976 11.30 27.76 -35.41
CA THR A 976 10.90 27.19 -34.13
C THR A 976 11.07 28.19 -32.99
N THR A 977 12.16 28.95 -32.96
CA THR A 977 12.40 29.96 -31.91
C THR A 977 11.36 31.09 -31.99
N SER A 978 11.01 31.54 -33.20
CA SER A 978 9.98 32.55 -33.41
C SER A 978 8.59 32.04 -33.02
N ALA A 979 8.27 30.79 -33.36
CA ALA A 979 6.99 30.16 -33.01
C ALA A 979 6.85 30.00 -31.49
N VAL A 980 7.89 29.50 -30.81
CA VAL A 980 7.92 29.38 -29.35
C VAL A 980 7.78 30.76 -28.68
N ALA A 981 8.45 31.80 -29.19
CA ALA A 981 8.34 33.15 -28.64
C ALA A 981 6.91 33.72 -28.77
N ASN A 982 6.24 33.48 -29.90
CA ASN A 982 4.84 33.88 -30.10
C ASN A 982 3.90 33.14 -29.15
N ILE A 983 4.04 31.82 -29.01
CA ILE A 983 3.23 31.02 -28.08
C ILE A 983 3.48 31.46 -26.63
N GLN A 984 4.72 31.74 -26.25
CA GLN A 984 5.05 32.28 -24.92
C GLN A 984 4.42 33.65 -24.65
N LYS A 985 4.32 34.52 -25.67
CA LYS A 985 3.64 35.81 -25.56
C LYS A 985 2.13 35.62 -25.32
N ILE A 986 1.50 34.71 -26.07
CA ILE A 986 0.09 34.35 -25.90
C ILE A 986 -0.14 33.75 -24.50
N MET A 987 0.71 32.80 -24.09
CA MET A 987 0.64 32.16 -22.77
C MET A 987 0.72 33.17 -21.62
N LYS A 988 1.60 34.18 -21.72
CA LYS A 988 1.69 35.26 -20.72
C LYS A 988 0.42 36.12 -20.68
N ALA A 989 -0.18 36.42 -21.84
CA ALA A 989 -1.45 37.14 -21.90
C ALA A 989 -2.61 36.32 -21.30
N THR A 990 -2.69 35.04 -21.62
CA THR A 990 -3.66 34.09 -21.05
C THR A 990 -3.51 33.98 -19.53
N GLN A 991 -2.27 33.89 -19.03
CA GLN A 991 -1.99 33.87 -17.59
C GLN A 991 -2.45 35.15 -16.88
N LYS A 992 -2.20 36.33 -17.48
CA LYS A 992 -2.64 37.62 -16.94
C LYS A 992 -4.16 37.72 -16.88
N ASN A 993 -4.86 37.20 -17.89
CA ASN A 993 -6.33 37.17 -17.92
C ASN A 993 -6.91 36.20 -16.88
N ARG A 994 -6.31 35.01 -16.73
CA ARG A 994 -6.63 34.06 -15.66
C ARG A 994 -6.51 34.68 -14.27
N GLU A 995 -5.43 35.43 -14.01
CA GLU A 995 -5.24 36.12 -12.72
C GLU A 995 -6.25 37.24 -12.46
N LYS A 996 -6.60 38.02 -13.49
CA LYS A 996 -7.66 39.04 -13.38
C LYS A 996 -9.00 38.40 -13.00
N LYS A 997 -9.36 37.31 -13.67
CA LYS A 997 -10.60 36.60 -13.42
C LYS A 997 -10.61 35.88 -12.06
N TYR A 998 -9.51 35.27 -11.64
CA TYR A 998 -9.33 34.72 -10.29
C TYR A 998 -9.60 35.77 -9.20
N LYS A 999 -9.08 36.99 -9.36
CA LYS A 999 -9.34 38.10 -8.43
C LYS A 999 -10.81 38.53 -8.42
N LYS A 1000 -11.49 38.50 -9.57
CA LYS A 1000 -12.92 38.82 -9.69
C LYS A 1000 -13.78 37.77 -8.94
N ILE A 1001 -13.58 36.48 -9.24
CA ILE A 1001 -14.27 35.36 -8.56
C ILE A 1001 -14.05 35.40 -7.04
N ASN A 1002 -12.82 35.62 -6.57
CA ASN A 1002 -12.51 35.72 -5.14
C ASN A 1002 -13.22 36.91 -4.45
N LYS A 1003 -13.36 38.06 -5.14
CA LYS A 1003 -14.14 39.20 -4.62
C LYS A 1003 -15.63 38.85 -4.53
N THR A 1004 -16.19 38.17 -5.53
CA THR A 1004 -17.60 37.74 -5.55
C THR A 1004 -17.90 36.75 -4.42
N ILE A 1005 -17.06 35.72 -4.21
CA ILE A 1005 -17.21 34.77 -3.09
C ILE A 1005 -17.20 35.49 -1.73
N LYS A 1006 -16.34 36.50 -1.56
CA LYS A 1006 -16.29 37.32 -0.34
C LYS A 1006 -17.54 38.20 -0.15
N LYS A 1007 -18.16 38.70 -1.23
CA LYS A 1007 -19.43 39.43 -1.18
C LYS A 1007 -20.58 38.49 -0.80
N ILE A 1008 -20.68 37.32 -1.43
CA ILE A 1008 -21.69 36.28 -1.14
C ILE A 1008 -21.63 35.86 0.33
N LYS A 1009 -20.43 35.62 0.88
CA LYS A 1009 -20.25 35.31 2.31
C LYS A 1009 -20.86 36.39 3.22
N LYS A 1010 -20.64 37.67 2.91
CA LYS A 1010 -21.21 38.78 3.69
C LYS A 1010 -22.73 38.87 3.55
N LEU A 1011 -23.27 38.59 2.37
CA LEU A 1011 -24.71 38.58 2.10
C LEU A 1011 -25.40 37.44 2.86
N GLN A 1012 -24.87 36.21 2.78
CA GLN A 1012 -25.39 35.04 3.51
C GLN A 1012 -25.39 35.27 5.04
N GLN A 1013 -24.33 35.85 5.60
CA GLN A 1013 -24.28 36.20 7.03
C GLN A 1013 -25.30 37.28 7.42
N LYS A 1014 -25.68 38.15 6.49
CA LYS A 1014 -26.68 39.21 6.72
C LYS A 1014 -28.11 38.66 6.56
N GLU A 1015 -28.36 37.86 5.53
CA GLU A 1015 -29.63 37.14 5.31
C GLU A 1015 -29.94 36.21 6.49
N ASN A 1016 -28.98 35.41 6.95
CA ASN A 1016 -29.20 34.53 8.11
C ASN A 1016 -29.63 35.34 9.35
N LYS A 1017 -29.04 36.51 9.58
CA LYS A 1017 -29.44 37.42 10.67
C LYS A 1017 -30.79 38.09 10.45
N GLU A 1018 -31.17 38.36 9.20
CA GLU A 1018 -32.45 38.97 8.86
C GLU A 1018 -33.60 37.95 8.88
N VAL A 1019 -33.39 36.74 8.40
CA VAL A 1019 -34.29 35.59 8.54
C VAL A 1019 -34.54 35.32 10.02
N GLU A 1020 -33.49 35.27 10.85
CA GLU A 1020 -33.64 35.08 12.30
C GLU A 1020 -34.45 36.22 12.97
N ARG A 1021 -34.38 37.45 12.44
CA ARG A 1021 -35.17 38.61 12.92
C ARG A 1021 -36.60 38.63 12.39
N ALA A 1022 -36.82 38.22 11.14
CA ALA A 1022 -38.11 38.16 10.48
C ALA A 1022 -38.95 37.01 11.05
N GLU A 1023 -38.32 35.86 11.30
CA GLU A 1023 -38.95 34.72 11.96
C GLU A 1023 -39.39 35.08 13.39
N LYS A 1024 -38.55 35.83 14.14
CA LYS A 1024 -38.91 36.40 15.45
C LYS A 1024 -40.08 37.39 15.39
N LYS A 1025 -40.26 38.12 14.28
CA LYS A 1025 -41.38 39.05 14.10
C LYS A 1025 -42.64 38.33 13.66
N LEU A 1026 -42.57 37.44 12.67
CA LEU A 1026 -43.69 36.68 12.12
C LEU A 1026 -44.32 35.76 13.18
N ARG A 1027 -43.51 35.08 14.01
CA ARG A 1027 -43.99 34.31 15.16
C ARG A 1027 -44.70 35.18 16.20
N LYS A 1028 -44.28 36.44 16.40
CA LYS A 1028 -44.98 37.39 17.29
C LYS A 1028 -46.32 37.89 16.73
N THR A 1029 -46.47 37.97 15.40
CA THR A 1029 -47.72 38.41 14.76
C THR A 1029 -48.75 37.28 14.69
N LEU A 1030 -48.33 36.06 14.34
CA LEU A 1030 -49.21 34.88 14.26
C LEU A 1030 -49.81 34.48 15.62
N ARG A 1031 -49.14 34.82 16.73
CA ARG A 1031 -49.67 34.64 18.10
C ARG A 1031 -50.73 35.65 18.51
N LYS A 1032 -50.79 36.83 17.86
CA LYS A 1032 -51.79 37.87 18.17
C LYS A 1032 -53.13 37.64 17.48
N THR A 1033 -53.16 36.85 16.41
CA THR A 1033 -54.36 36.61 15.59
C THR A 1033 -55.12 35.34 15.96
N GLY A 1034 -54.60 34.51 16.89
CA GLY A 1034 -55.34 33.37 17.46
C GLY A 1034 -55.59 32.18 16.51
N GLU A 1035 -54.98 32.18 15.32
CA GLU A 1035 -55.31 31.25 14.22
C GLU A 1035 -54.20 30.20 14.00
N TYR A 1036 -53.64 29.64 15.08
CA TYR A 1036 -52.64 28.58 15.01
C TYR A 1036 -52.79 27.57 16.16
N THR A 1037 -53.20 26.35 15.85
CA THR A 1037 -53.13 25.19 16.76
C THR A 1037 -51.81 24.46 16.54
N GLU A 1038 -50.95 24.44 17.57
CA GLU A 1038 -49.64 23.76 17.49
C GLU A 1038 -49.80 22.23 17.52
N GLU A 1039 -49.50 21.55 16.41
CA GLU A 1039 -49.14 20.14 16.47
C GLU A 1039 -47.70 20.02 16.98
N PHE A 1040 -47.53 19.53 18.20
CA PHE A 1040 -46.20 19.28 18.78
C PHE A 1040 -45.40 18.33 17.87
N LYS A 1041 -44.25 18.76 17.34
CA LYS A 1041 -43.37 17.92 16.49
C LYS A 1041 -42.51 16.94 17.29
N ASP A 1042 -42.40 17.11 18.61
CA ASP A 1042 -41.53 16.35 19.50
C ASP A 1042 -42.19 15.03 19.96
N GLN A 1043 -41.51 13.90 19.70
CA GLN A 1043 -41.97 12.55 20.04
C GLN A 1043 -42.06 12.33 21.56
N SER A 1044 -41.14 12.92 22.34
CA SER A 1044 -41.10 12.76 23.80
C SER A 1044 -42.29 13.44 24.49
N ILE A 1045 -42.70 14.63 24.02
CA ILE A 1045 -43.91 15.32 24.49
C ILE A 1045 -45.16 14.56 24.07
N ARG A 1046 -45.19 13.99 22.87
CA ARG A 1046 -46.33 13.15 22.43
C ARG A 1046 -46.48 11.94 23.37
N ASP A 1047 -45.38 11.31 23.74
CA ASP A 1047 -45.38 10.16 24.64
C ASP A 1047 -45.79 10.54 26.08
N LEU A 1048 -45.29 11.67 26.59
CA LEU A 1048 -45.71 12.27 27.87
C LEU A 1048 -47.19 12.68 27.87
N LYS A 1049 -47.67 13.33 26.79
CA LYS A 1049 -49.08 13.68 26.59
C LYS A 1049 -49.94 12.42 26.58
N THR A 1050 -49.49 11.36 25.93
CA THR A 1050 -50.21 10.08 25.87
C THR A 1050 -50.25 9.37 27.23
N THR A 1051 -49.15 9.46 27.98
CA THR A 1051 -49.02 8.86 29.32
C THR A 1051 -49.94 9.57 30.32
N TYR A 1052 -49.90 10.90 30.39
CA TYR A 1052 -50.79 11.68 31.24
C TYR A 1052 -52.26 11.57 30.79
N SER A 1053 -52.52 11.45 29.49
CA SER A 1053 -53.87 11.16 28.96
C SER A 1053 -54.43 9.85 29.52
N ARG A 1054 -53.62 8.77 29.57
CA ARG A 1054 -53.99 7.47 30.16
C ARG A 1054 -54.17 7.54 31.68
N MET A 1055 -53.32 8.29 32.37
CA MET A 1055 -53.44 8.49 33.83
C MET A 1055 -54.75 9.20 34.18
N ILE A 1056 -55.09 10.25 33.43
CA ILE A 1056 -56.37 10.96 33.54
C ILE A 1056 -57.54 10.00 33.28
N ASP A 1057 -57.50 9.19 32.22
CA ASP A 1057 -58.57 8.22 31.93
C ASP A 1057 -58.76 7.19 33.06
N THR A 1058 -57.66 6.72 33.64
CA THR A 1058 -57.67 5.74 34.73
C THR A 1058 -58.25 6.33 36.01
N GLU A 1059 -57.89 7.57 36.38
CA GLU A 1059 -58.44 8.24 37.55
C GLU A 1059 -59.91 8.63 37.37
N LEU A 1060 -60.33 9.03 36.17
CA LEU A 1060 -61.72 9.33 35.87
C LEU A 1060 -62.61 8.08 36.00
N ALA A 1061 -62.14 6.91 35.55
CA ALA A 1061 -62.84 5.64 35.73
C ALA A 1061 -62.98 5.24 37.21
N GLN A 1062 -62.01 5.59 38.06
CA GLN A 1062 -62.11 5.37 39.52
C GLN A 1062 -63.05 6.37 40.20
N LEU A 1063 -63.19 7.58 39.65
CA LEU A 1063 -64.03 8.65 40.18
C LEU A 1063 -65.52 8.32 40.05
N ASP A 1064 -65.91 7.73 38.92
CA ASP A 1064 -67.31 7.32 38.67
C ASP A 1064 -67.76 6.21 39.63
N ASN A 1065 -66.86 5.25 39.90
CA ASN A 1065 -67.06 4.18 40.89
C ASN A 1065 -67.12 4.69 42.34
N ARG A 1066 -66.35 5.74 42.69
CA ARG A 1066 -66.37 6.33 44.04
C ARG A 1066 -67.62 7.15 44.31
N ILE A 1067 -68.11 7.90 43.31
CA ILE A 1067 -69.31 8.74 43.47
C ILE A 1067 -70.58 7.87 43.58
N THR A 1068 -70.68 6.81 42.77
CA THR A 1068 -71.78 5.83 42.88
C THR A 1068 -71.80 5.11 44.24
N ALA A 1069 -70.63 4.74 44.77
CA ALA A 1069 -70.50 4.17 46.12
C ALA A 1069 -70.89 5.16 47.25
N GLU A 1070 -70.51 6.43 47.13
CA GLU A 1070 -70.90 7.47 48.11
C GLU A 1070 -72.40 7.78 48.12
N GLU A 1071 -73.07 7.76 46.96
CA GLU A 1071 -74.52 7.97 46.89
C GLU A 1071 -75.30 6.82 47.53
N LEU A 1072 -74.87 5.57 47.32
CA LEU A 1072 -75.39 4.39 48.01
C LEU A 1072 -75.21 4.49 49.54
N ALA A 1073 -74.01 4.87 49.99
CA ALA A 1073 -73.71 5.03 51.42
C ALA A 1073 -74.53 6.16 52.08
N LYS A 1074 -74.79 7.27 51.38
CA LYS A 1074 -75.65 8.36 51.88
C LYS A 1074 -77.12 7.95 51.99
N VAL A 1075 -77.63 7.11 51.09
CA VAL A 1075 -78.97 6.54 51.17
C VAL A 1075 -79.10 5.60 52.38
N GLU A 1076 -78.10 4.76 52.63
CA GLU A 1076 -78.06 3.88 53.80
C GLU A 1076 -77.91 4.66 55.12
N ALA A 1077 -77.06 5.68 55.17
CA ALA A 1077 -76.89 6.53 56.35
C ALA A 1077 -78.15 7.34 56.70
N LYS A 1078 -78.94 7.78 55.70
CA LYS A 1078 -80.27 8.39 55.94
C LYS A 1078 -81.25 7.38 56.55
N ARG A 1079 -81.26 6.13 56.08
CA ARG A 1079 -82.08 5.06 56.66
C ARG A 1079 -81.67 4.73 58.10
N ALA A 1080 -80.37 4.74 58.41
CA ALA A 1080 -79.86 4.52 59.75
C ALA A 1080 -80.21 5.66 60.74
N LYS A 1081 -80.03 6.93 60.34
CA LYS A 1081 -80.41 8.09 61.16
C LYS A 1081 -81.92 8.18 61.45
N GLN A 1082 -82.75 7.68 60.53
CA GLN A 1082 -84.20 7.60 60.77
C GLN A 1082 -84.51 6.57 61.88
N ARG A 1083 -83.87 5.40 61.85
CA ARG A 1083 -83.99 4.36 62.90
C ARG A 1083 -83.52 4.88 64.26
N GLU A 1084 -82.41 5.59 64.30
CA GLU A 1084 -81.84 6.17 65.53
C GLU A 1084 -82.74 7.27 66.14
N LYS A 1085 -83.37 8.11 65.30
CA LYS A 1085 -84.35 9.11 65.77
C LYS A 1085 -85.61 8.47 66.37
N ASP A 1086 -86.05 7.35 65.82
CA ASP A 1086 -87.20 6.61 66.32
C ASP A 1086 -86.89 5.94 67.68
N GLU A 1087 -85.68 5.40 67.86
CA GLU A 1087 -85.19 4.88 69.16
C GLU A 1087 -85.02 5.97 70.23
N ILE A 1088 -84.50 7.15 69.87
CA ILE A 1088 -84.34 8.29 70.79
C ILE A 1088 -85.71 8.84 71.22
N ARG A 1089 -86.72 8.81 70.34
CA ARG A 1089 -88.10 9.17 70.70
C ARG A 1089 -88.72 8.16 71.67
N ALA A 1090 -88.47 6.86 71.49
CA ALA A 1090 -88.94 5.82 72.40
C ALA A 1090 -88.32 5.95 73.80
N THR A 1091 -87.00 6.17 73.88
CA THR A 1091 -86.25 6.30 75.15
C THR A 1091 -86.59 7.58 75.93
N LYS A 1092 -86.77 8.73 75.24
CA LYS A 1092 -87.24 9.97 75.90
C LYS A 1092 -88.67 9.86 76.45
N LYS A 1093 -89.52 9.05 75.82
CA LYS A 1093 -90.89 8.79 76.31
C LYS A 1093 -90.85 7.97 77.61
N ALA A 1094 -89.97 6.95 77.66
CA ALA A 1094 -89.73 6.15 78.86
C ALA A 1094 -89.11 6.94 80.03
N GLN A 1095 -88.13 7.83 79.76
CA GLN A 1095 -87.51 8.67 80.80
C GLN A 1095 -88.48 9.68 81.43
N LYS A 1096 -89.39 10.28 80.64
CA LYS A 1096 -90.41 11.20 81.17
C LYS A 1096 -91.41 10.51 82.11
N GLU A 1097 -91.72 9.23 81.89
CA GLU A 1097 -92.55 8.46 82.81
C GLU A 1097 -91.82 8.15 84.13
N LEU A 1098 -90.54 7.77 84.06
CA LEU A 1098 -89.69 7.54 85.23
C LEU A 1098 -89.50 8.81 86.08
N GLU A 1099 -89.35 9.98 85.47
CA GLU A 1099 -89.20 11.26 86.16
C GLU A 1099 -90.50 11.71 86.86
N LYS A 1100 -91.66 11.36 86.29
CA LYS A 1100 -92.97 11.56 86.91
C LYS A 1100 -93.13 10.71 88.17
N LEU A 1101 -92.69 9.45 88.12
CA LEU A 1101 -92.66 8.53 89.26
C LEU A 1101 -91.71 9.02 90.37
N ALA A 1102 -90.51 9.49 90.02
CA ALA A 1102 -89.54 10.01 90.97
C ALA A 1102 -90.02 11.30 91.68
N LYS A 1103 -90.71 12.21 90.99
CA LYS A 1103 -91.31 13.41 91.60
C LYS A 1103 -92.49 13.10 92.53
N GLN A 1104 -93.21 11.99 92.30
CA GLN A 1104 -94.23 11.52 93.24
C GLN A 1104 -93.61 10.94 94.52
N GLN A 1105 -92.51 10.19 94.42
CA GLN A 1105 -91.80 9.67 95.60
C GLN A 1105 -91.14 10.77 96.45
N LEU A 1106 -90.60 11.82 95.82
CA LEU A 1106 -89.96 12.94 96.52
C LEU A 1106 -90.95 13.87 97.25
N ARG A 1107 -92.23 13.85 96.87
CA ARG A 1107 -93.32 14.50 97.61
C ARG A 1107 -93.75 13.70 98.85
N ALA A 1108 -93.47 12.41 98.91
CA ALA A 1108 -93.78 11.57 100.07
C ALA A 1108 -92.74 11.74 101.21
N THR A 1109 -91.47 12.03 100.90
CA THR A 1109 -90.38 12.11 101.90
C THR A 1109 -90.24 13.46 102.61
N LYS A 1110 -90.89 14.53 102.16
CA LYS A 1110 -90.87 15.85 102.85
C LYS A 1110 -91.87 16.00 104.02
N LYS A 1111 -92.62 14.95 104.35
CA LYS A 1111 -93.68 14.96 105.39
C LYS A 1111 -93.24 14.48 106.79
N ALA A 1112 -91.95 14.40 107.10
CA ALA A 1112 -91.50 13.94 108.43
C ALA A 1112 -90.30 14.73 108.99
N LYS A 1113 -90.59 15.80 109.75
CA LYS A 1113 -89.81 16.25 110.92
C LYS A 1113 -90.74 17.07 111.85
N PRO A 1114 -90.85 16.79 113.16
CA PRO A 1114 -91.88 17.35 114.04
C PRO A 1114 -91.37 18.46 114.98
N THR A 1115 -92.27 19.38 115.36
CA THR A 1115 -92.43 19.98 116.71
C THR A 1115 -93.87 20.46 116.89
N ASN A 1116 -94.44 20.14 118.06
CA ASN A 1116 -95.83 20.27 118.51
C ASN A 1116 -96.42 21.70 118.51
N LYS A 1117 -97.64 21.82 117.99
CA LYS A 1117 -98.86 21.98 118.81
C LYS A 1117 -99.99 21.21 118.17
#